data_AF-A0A4S3M641-F1
#
_entry.id   AF-A0A4S3M641-F1
#
_cell.length_a   1.000
_cell.length_b   1.000
_cell.length_c   1.000
_cell.angle_alpha   90.00
_cell.angle_beta   90.00
_cell.angle_gamma   90.00
#
_symmetry.space_group_name_H-M   'P 1'
#
loop_
_entity.id
_entity.type
_entity.pdbx_description
1 polymer ?
#
loop_
_entity_poly.entity_id
_entity_poly.type
_entity_poly.pdbx_seq_one_letter_code
_entity_poly.pdbx_strand_id
1 'polypeptide(L)'
;MNEINNSNTDQILDCYTHSNVVVTREEEPAPQNEQLKSYRDQLHKYFVQGVKTDFCQNITVAPILSAPCLRGKLPAMHYPVLFDPEKSNCCSLHERLEVLISDHCNSDIGRSLIEKLPSILLTLQGKLQLADKELNYDSQVHELMEIMGNALGDDTPKNLQEHLDPINQKLLSCKGPIMVFSARTPYQLLNIHLKERVATYSEFIAHMRRKLSGLNEIADLQDKDREKDSTHFEFASDLLSLDALQNVVPQRVSSDLPKARLKRIRDSIKILSNAEKVYTENPTKIFITKQLLESYDLKEVFGQATLEVVESDAISHAKDYLKKELSNFVALIRAMRLAELEIAQTYDESLHDAYFEAFAPSYLNDGDIKYFPPVIVIDESRNIVDQTKDFISLFSDGAFIKVFAINTLNDINLPVVASEMEESSLEIASLAVFRRNAYVYQGSIEDPYAFENALRHGLNATAPVLWNVLLPDIGSEDGPGSLIRIHRAIESRQFPRLTYDIEAGVDFGSHFNLENNPQCDLLYPNQTLEIKNPGGKDTEQISLSSADYLAMETRNLQTLEIIPGWYQNEKLVPVADYLSDDPKTLIGKIPIIQVVDEDYKLHRAAIPASWLQRIRSRRDYWRFLQELGGVRSQHFENKLATSKAEWTKAKEAALKALEARLSEEYETRRAADIEKTIRDILFALMEGKTDLASLAVNSITPVPVSVKLETDEESVETVPAPKETHKEEVSVSKVPWVESDECTSCNDCINTAPNVFKYNSNKQAHVHNPKGDKYAKIVAAAEKCPAMCIHPGLPHDPNEPGLEKLLKRAEKYQ
;
A
#
# COMPACT_ATOMS: atom_id res chain seq x y z
N MET A 1 3.30 32.47 -37.38
CA MET A 1 2.92 31.68 -38.57
C MET A 1 3.79 30.41 -38.63
N ASN A 2 3.92 29.71 -37.49
CA ASN A 2 4.54 28.40 -37.37
C ASN A 2 3.53 27.54 -36.63
N GLU A 3 2.80 26.77 -37.42
CA GLU A 3 1.78 25.83 -37.00
C GLU A 3 2.07 24.54 -37.77
N ILE A 4 1.82 23.40 -37.13
CA ILE A 4 1.76 22.05 -37.70
C ILE A 4 3.10 21.27 -37.68
N ASN A 5 3.41 20.68 -36.51
CA ASN A 5 3.66 19.23 -36.34
C ASN A 5 4.03 18.93 -34.87
N ASN A 6 3.00 18.78 -34.00
CA ASN A 6 3.10 18.30 -32.60
C ASN A 6 1.96 17.30 -32.29
N SER A 7 1.55 16.47 -33.24
CA SER A 7 0.21 15.84 -33.16
C SER A 7 0.07 14.67 -32.19
N ASN A 8 1.15 14.04 -31.72
CA ASN A 8 1.03 12.81 -30.92
C ASN A 8 1.45 12.96 -29.45
N THR A 9 2.41 13.84 -29.14
CA THR A 9 2.82 14.16 -27.76
C THR A 9 1.73 14.94 -27.02
N ASP A 10 0.97 15.82 -27.70
CA ASP A 10 -0.18 16.54 -27.12
C ASP A 10 -1.42 15.65 -26.89
N GLN A 11 -1.42 14.40 -27.37
CA GLN A 11 -2.51 13.44 -27.18
C GLN A 11 -2.33 12.55 -25.97
N ILE A 12 -1.15 12.56 -25.34
CA ILE A 12 -0.85 11.70 -24.20
C ILE A 12 -1.09 12.47 -22.91
N LEU A 13 -2.07 12.02 -22.15
CA LEU A 13 -2.38 12.53 -20.83
C LEU A 13 -1.62 11.68 -19.81
N ASP A 14 -0.72 12.26 -19.02
CA ASP A 14 -0.12 11.51 -17.92
C ASP A 14 -1.23 11.11 -16.92
N CYS A 15 -1.46 9.80 -16.76
CA CYS A 15 -2.50 9.30 -15.87
C CYS A 15 -2.14 9.45 -14.40
N TYR A 16 -0.84 9.53 -14.13
CA TYR A 16 -0.27 9.49 -12.80
C TYR A 16 0.24 10.87 -12.37
N THR A 17 0.19 11.87 -13.25
CA THR A 17 0.44 13.26 -12.90
C THR A 17 -0.70 14.18 -13.32
N HIS A 18 -0.86 15.24 -12.53
CA HIS A 18 -1.90 16.25 -12.61
C HIS A 18 -1.75 17.03 -13.92
N SER A 19 -2.21 16.44 -15.01
CA SER A 19 -2.29 17.11 -16.29
C SER A 19 -3.46 18.09 -16.22
N ASN A 20 -3.12 19.38 -16.23
CA ASN A 20 -4.09 20.44 -16.11
C ASN A 20 -5.12 20.34 -17.25
N VAL A 21 -6.34 19.92 -16.92
CA VAL A 21 -7.43 19.94 -17.89
C VAL A 21 -7.73 21.39 -18.19
N VAL A 22 -7.54 21.79 -19.44
CA VAL A 22 -7.77 23.15 -19.90
C VAL A 22 -9.22 23.30 -20.34
N VAL A 23 -9.99 24.12 -19.63
CA VAL A 23 -11.40 24.39 -19.98
C VAL A 23 -11.66 25.86 -20.23
N THR A 24 -12.76 26.16 -20.92
CA THR A 24 -13.24 27.53 -21.15
C THR A 24 -14.58 27.77 -20.47
N ARG A 25 -14.81 29.01 -20.02
CA ARG A 25 -16.07 29.44 -19.38
C ARG A 25 -16.68 30.59 -20.18
N GLU A 26 -17.93 30.44 -20.59
CA GLU A 26 -18.70 31.49 -21.27
C GLU A 26 -19.83 32.00 -20.34
N GLU A 27 -20.08 33.32 -20.36
CA GLU A 27 -21.17 33.95 -19.61
C GLU A 27 -22.42 34.08 -20.49
N GLU A 28 -23.51 33.43 -20.10
CA GLU A 28 -24.83 33.56 -20.76
C GLU A 28 -25.68 34.67 -20.09
N PRO A 29 -26.48 35.43 -20.86
CA PRO A 29 -27.36 36.46 -20.31
C PRO A 29 -28.53 35.86 -19.50
N ALA A 30 -28.78 36.41 -18.32
CA ALA A 30 -29.79 35.89 -17.39
C ALA A 30 -31.24 36.16 -17.84
N PRO A 31 -32.18 35.19 -17.68
CA PRO A 31 -33.60 35.35 -17.96
C PRO A 31 -34.33 36.21 -16.90
N GLN A 32 -35.62 36.51 -17.15
CA GLN A 32 -36.43 37.33 -16.24
C GLN A 32 -36.67 36.65 -14.86
N ASN A 33 -36.87 37.44 -13.81
CA ASN A 33 -36.99 36.98 -12.41
C ASN A 33 -38.05 35.87 -12.15
N GLU A 34 -39.14 35.82 -12.92
CA GLU A 34 -40.16 34.77 -12.78
C GLU A 34 -39.68 33.42 -13.31
N GLN A 35 -38.90 33.41 -14.40
CA GLN A 35 -38.30 32.21 -14.98
C GLN A 35 -37.23 31.63 -14.03
N LEU A 36 -36.50 32.47 -13.29
CA LEU A 36 -35.54 32.03 -12.27
C LEU A 36 -36.22 31.27 -11.11
N LYS A 37 -37.39 31.73 -10.65
CA LYS A 37 -38.17 31.05 -9.60
C LYS A 37 -38.73 29.71 -10.10
N SER A 38 -39.31 29.71 -11.30
CA SER A 38 -39.82 28.49 -11.93
C SER A 38 -38.72 27.43 -12.09
N TYR A 39 -37.54 27.83 -12.60
CA TYR A 39 -36.42 26.92 -12.76
C TYR A 39 -35.95 26.34 -11.42
N ARG A 40 -35.87 27.17 -10.36
CA ARG A 40 -35.49 26.70 -9.02
C ARG A 40 -36.43 25.60 -8.50
N ASP A 41 -37.74 25.78 -8.65
CA ASP A 41 -38.72 24.79 -8.18
C ASP A 41 -38.64 23.49 -9.01
N GLN A 42 -38.45 23.61 -10.33
CA GLN A 42 -38.22 22.46 -11.21
C GLN A 42 -36.92 21.72 -10.87
N LEU A 43 -35.82 22.45 -10.60
CA LEU A 43 -34.54 21.86 -10.23
C LEU A 43 -34.63 21.11 -8.89
N HIS A 44 -35.41 21.64 -7.94
CA HIS A 44 -35.68 20.96 -6.68
C HIS A 44 -36.53 19.70 -6.87
N LYS A 45 -37.49 19.73 -7.81
CA LYS A 45 -38.28 18.57 -8.21
C LYS A 45 -37.41 17.53 -8.92
N TYR A 46 -36.48 17.95 -9.78
CA TYR A 46 -35.46 17.09 -10.37
C TYR A 46 -34.64 16.38 -9.30
N PHE A 47 -34.09 17.13 -8.35
CA PHE A 47 -33.27 16.55 -7.29
C PHE A 47 -34.01 15.44 -6.51
N VAL A 48 -35.26 15.69 -6.14
CA VAL A 48 -36.05 14.77 -5.29
C VAL A 48 -36.68 13.62 -6.09
N GLN A 49 -37.18 13.88 -7.30
CA GLN A 49 -38.02 12.96 -8.07
C GLN A 49 -37.36 12.43 -9.35
N GLY A 50 -36.19 12.96 -9.74
CA GLY A 50 -35.52 12.65 -11.00
C GLY A 50 -36.22 13.24 -12.24
N VAL A 51 -37.21 14.11 -12.06
CA VAL A 51 -37.96 14.73 -13.17
C VAL A 51 -37.17 15.89 -13.75
N LYS A 52 -36.68 15.76 -15.00
CA LYS A 52 -35.92 16.80 -15.72
C LYS A 52 -36.65 18.13 -15.78
N THR A 53 -35.89 19.23 -15.87
CA THR A 53 -36.47 20.57 -15.98
C THR A 53 -36.83 20.90 -17.44
N ASP A 54 -37.71 21.89 -17.64
CA ASP A 54 -38.04 22.40 -18.98
C ASP A 54 -36.85 23.14 -19.63
N PHE A 55 -35.82 23.46 -18.84
CA PHE A 55 -34.58 24.12 -19.27
C PHE A 55 -33.44 23.12 -19.51
N CYS A 56 -33.73 21.82 -19.46
CA CYS A 56 -32.73 20.77 -19.66
C CYS A 56 -32.01 20.97 -21.00
N GLN A 57 -30.70 21.16 -20.93
CA GLN A 57 -29.85 21.25 -22.12
C GLN A 57 -29.47 19.83 -22.57
N ASN A 58 -29.88 19.44 -23.78
CA ASN A 58 -29.45 18.18 -24.40
C ASN A 58 -28.05 18.36 -25.01
N ILE A 59 -27.04 18.52 -24.16
CA ILE A 59 -25.64 18.63 -24.57
C ILE A 59 -24.94 17.31 -24.24
N THR A 60 -24.14 16.81 -25.19
CA THR A 60 -23.25 15.67 -24.94
C THR A 60 -22.13 16.14 -24.02
N VAL A 61 -22.12 15.63 -22.79
CA VAL A 61 -21.13 15.99 -21.78
C VAL A 61 -20.29 14.78 -21.35
N ALA A 62 -19.19 15.03 -20.65
CA ALA A 62 -18.43 14.02 -19.94
C ALA A 62 -17.91 14.59 -18.61
N PRO A 63 -17.67 13.75 -17.58
CA PRO A 63 -17.04 14.21 -16.33
C PRO A 63 -15.69 14.85 -16.62
N ILE A 64 -15.45 16.05 -16.09
CA ILE A 64 -14.33 16.90 -16.51
C ILE A 64 -12.96 16.21 -16.46
N LEU A 65 -12.70 15.47 -15.38
CA LEU A 65 -11.41 14.80 -15.16
C LEU A 65 -11.21 13.59 -16.08
N SER A 66 -12.30 13.00 -16.58
CA SER A 66 -12.25 11.80 -17.44
C SER A 66 -12.49 12.12 -18.92
N ALA A 67 -13.02 13.32 -19.23
CA ALA A 67 -13.40 13.73 -20.57
C ALA A 67 -12.29 13.59 -21.62
N PRO A 68 -11.01 13.94 -21.34
CA PRO A 68 -9.93 13.74 -22.32
C PRO A 68 -9.82 12.28 -22.77
N CYS A 69 -9.74 11.34 -21.84
CA CYS A 69 -9.56 9.92 -22.14
C CYS A 69 -10.83 9.28 -22.73
N LEU A 70 -12.01 9.68 -22.24
CA LEU A 70 -13.29 9.24 -22.79
C LEU A 70 -13.50 9.70 -24.25
N ARG A 71 -12.81 10.76 -24.68
CA ARG A 71 -12.82 11.28 -26.06
C ARG A 71 -11.61 10.85 -26.89
N GLY A 72 -10.91 9.81 -26.45
CA GLY A 72 -9.85 9.18 -27.23
C GLY A 72 -8.46 9.78 -27.05
N LYS A 73 -8.25 10.74 -26.13
CA LYS A 73 -6.88 11.07 -25.73
C LYS A 73 -6.27 9.89 -24.98
N LEU A 74 -5.03 9.58 -25.31
CA LEU A 74 -4.37 8.39 -24.80
C LEU A 74 -3.81 8.65 -23.39
N PRO A 75 -4.14 7.80 -22.42
CA PRO A 75 -3.47 7.81 -21.13
C PRO A 75 -1.99 7.41 -21.29
N ALA A 76 -1.07 7.99 -20.49
CA ALA A 76 0.26 7.44 -20.30
C ALA A 76 0.13 6.12 -19.52
N MET A 77 0.40 5.01 -20.19
CA MET A 77 0.16 3.68 -19.64
C MET A 77 1.46 3.10 -19.05
N HIS A 78 1.35 2.39 -17.92
CA HIS A 78 2.43 1.52 -17.45
C HIS A 78 2.62 0.29 -18.34
N TYR A 79 1.64 0.02 -19.21
CA TYR A 79 1.67 -1.07 -20.19
C TYR A 79 2.15 -0.60 -21.57
N PRO A 80 2.75 -1.51 -22.37
CA PRO A 80 3.08 -2.90 -22.04
C PRO A 80 4.18 -3.04 -20.98
N VAL A 81 4.15 -4.15 -20.23
CA VAL A 81 5.18 -4.50 -19.24
C VAL A 81 5.97 -5.71 -19.69
N LEU A 82 7.26 -5.71 -19.39
CA LEU A 82 8.15 -6.84 -19.58
C LEU A 82 8.34 -7.55 -18.23
N PHE A 83 8.09 -8.85 -18.16
CA PHE A 83 8.50 -9.63 -17.00
C PHE A 83 10.00 -9.92 -17.09
N ASP A 84 10.78 -9.62 -16.05
CA ASP A 84 12.19 -9.96 -15.94
C ASP A 84 12.34 -11.26 -15.14
N PRO A 85 12.67 -12.41 -15.77
CA PRO A 85 12.77 -13.69 -15.08
C PRO A 85 13.93 -13.76 -14.09
N GLU A 86 14.98 -12.94 -14.25
CA GLU A 86 16.12 -12.94 -13.33
C GLU A 86 15.77 -12.25 -12.02
N LYS A 87 14.94 -11.21 -12.09
CA LYS A 87 14.48 -10.44 -10.94
C LYS A 87 13.13 -10.91 -10.40
N SER A 88 12.46 -11.83 -11.12
CA SER A 88 11.09 -12.27 -10.88
C SER A 88 10.15 -11.09 -10.60
N ASN A 89 10.20 -10.07 -11.47
CA ASN A 89 9.37 -8.87 -11.35
C ASN A 89 8.99 -8.27 -12.71
N CYS A 90 7.99 -7.39 -12.71
CA CYS A 90 7.63 -6.62 -13.90
C CYS A 90 8.48 -5.35 -14.02
N CYS A 91 8.72 -4.90 -15.25
CA CYS A 91 9.29 -3.60 -15.57
C CYS A 91 8.57 -2.94 -16.75
N SER A 92 8.52 -1.61 -16.74
CA SER A 92 7.95 -0.81 -17.81
C SER A 92 8.73 -1.03 -19.10
N LEU A 93 8.06 -1.50 -20.16
CA LEU A 93 8.69 -1.64 -21.47
C LEU A 93 9.08 -0.26 -22.03
N HIS A 94 8.31 0.77 -21.69
CA HIS A 94 8.60 2.15 -22.08
C HIS A 94 9.96 2.61 -21.51
N GLU A 95 10.12 2.59 -20.19
CA GLU A 95 11.36 3.01 -19.53
C GLU A 95 12.54 2.17 -19.99
N ARG A 96 12.33 0.86 -20.16
CA ARG A 96 13.37 -0.04 -20.64
C ARG A 96 13.82 0.30 -22.06
N LEU A 97 12.89 0.58 -22.97
CA LEU A 97 13.21 0.98 -24.33
C LEU A 97 13.85 2.35 -24.38
N GLU A 98 13.42 3.31 -23.58
CA GLU A 98 14.01 4.65 -23.50
C GLU A 98 15.50 4.59 -23.15
N VAL A 99 15.87 3.78 -22.14
CA VAL A 99 17.26 3.53 -21.77
C VAL A 99 18.03 2.86 -22.91
N LEU A 100 17.48 1.78 -23.50
CA LEU A 100 18.15 1.05 -24.58
C LEU A 100 18.35 1.91 -25.84
N ILE A 101 17.38 2.76 -26.17
CA ILE A 101 17.46 3.70 -27.30
C ILE A 101 18.53 4.75 -27.03
N SER A 102 18.61 5.28 -25.80
CA SER A 102 19.63 6.26 -25.42
C SER A 102 21.05 5.66 -25.42
N ASP A 103 21.19 4.39 -25.06
CA ASP A 103 22.49 3.71 -25.01
C ASP A 103 23.02 3.26 -26.39
N HIS A 104 22.12 2.99 -27.35
CA HIS A 104 22.48 2.34 -28.63
C HIS A 104 22.15 3.15 -29.89
N CYS A 105 21.31 4.18 -29.81
CA CYS A 105 21.02 5.08 -30.93
C CYS A 105 21.86 6.36 -30.85
N ASN A 106 22.14 6.96 -32.01
CA ASN A 106 22.71 8.32 -32.04
C ASN A 106 21.66 9.35 -31.54
N SER A 107 22.09 10.56 -31.17
CA SER A 107 21.24 11.54 -30.49
C SER A 107 19.99 11.97 -31.27
N ASP A 108 20.05 11.99 -32.60
CA ASP A 108 18.93 12.47 -33.43
C ASP A 108 17.90 11.37 -33.72
N ILE A 109 18.37 10.14 -33.99
CA ILE A 109 17.50 8.96 -34.13
C ILE A 109 16.87 8.63 -32.78
N GLY A 110 17.67 8.63 -31.71
CA GLY A 110 17.22 8.31 -30.36
C GLY A 110 16.11 9.25 -29.90
N ARG A 111 16.29 10.57 -30.07
CA ARG A 111 15.26 11.57 -29.75
C ARG A 111 13.96 11.31 -30.51
N SER A 112 14.05 11.04 -31.81
CA SER A 112 12.87 10.80 -32.66
C SER A 112 12.12 9.52 -32.30
N LEU A 113 12.85 8.45 -31.94
CA LEU A 113 12.24 7.20 -31.49
C LEU A 113 11.59 7.33 -30.12
N ILE A 114 12.25 8.00 -29.16
CA ILE A 114 11.70 8.24 -27.82
C ILE A 114 10.40 9.04 -27.91
N GLU A 115 10.36 10.08 -28.76
CA GLU A 115 9.14 10.88 -28.98
C GLU A 115 7.97 10.04 -29.54
N LYS A 116 8.26 9.05 -30.39
CA LYS A 116 7.25 8.14 -30.98
C LYS A 116 6.95 6.90 -30.14
N LEU A 117 7.70 6.66 -29.07
CA LEU A 117 7.63 5.45 -28.25
C LEU A 117 6.20 5.14 -27.74
N PRO A 118 5.40 6.12 -27.28
CA PRO A 118 4.03 5.84 -26.86
C PRO A 118 3.14 5.27 -27.98
N SER A 119 3.27 5.78 -29.21
CA SER A 119 2.53 5.28 -30.38
C SER A 119 2.98 3.89 -30.79
N ILE A 120 4.28 3.61 -30.70
CA ILE A 120 4.88 2.29 -30.97
C ILE A 120 4.29 1.27 -29.99
N LEU A 121 4.29 1.59 -28.70
CA LEU A 121 3.80 0.71 -27.65
C LEU A 121 2.29 0.46 -27.73
N LEU A 122 1.51 1.48 -28.08
CA LEU A 122 0.07 1.31 -28.32
C LEU A 122 -0.19 0.38 -29.51
N THR A 123 0.58 0.52 -30.59
CA THR A 123 0.47 -0.37 -31.76
C THR A 123 0.82 -1.80 -31.40
N LEU A 124 1.89 -2.00 -30.61
CA LEU A 124 2.28 -3.31 -30.09
C LEU A 124 1.16 -3.90 -29.24
N GLN A 125 0.58 -3.10 -28.34
CA GLN A 125 -0.51 -3.54 -27.47
C GLN A 125 -1.70 -4.08 -28.27
N GLY A 126 -2.18 -3.34 -29.27
CA GLY A 126 -3.27 -3.80 -30.12
C GLY A 126 -2.95 -5.07 -30.90
N LYS A 127 -1.71 -5.21 -31.41
CA LYS A 127 -1.29 -6.44 -32.10
C LYS A 127 -1.19 -7.63 -31.16
N LEU A 128 -0.64 -7.46 -29.96
CA LEU A 128 -0.47 -8.52 -28.98
C LEU A 128 -1.80 -8.95 -28.34
N GLN A 129 -2.80 -8.07 -28.26
CA GLN A 129 -4.17 -8.44 -27.87
C GLN A 129 -4.86 -9.34 -28.91
N LEU A 130 -4.52 -9.17 -30.20
CA LEU A 130 -5.09 -9.94 -31.32
C LEU A 130 -4.29 -11.21 -31.67
N ALA A 131 -3.03 -11.30 -31.25
CA ALA A 131 -2.14 -12.41 -31.56
C ALA A 131 -2.48 -13.69 -30.77
N ASP A 132 -2.06 -14.84 -31.31
CA ASP A 132 -2.32 -16.17 -30.76
C ASP A 132 -1.94 -16.31 -29.27
N LYS A 133 -2.67 -17.19 -28.59
CA LYS A 133 -2.88 -17.23 -27.13
C LYS A 133 -1.69 -17.73 -26.30
N GLU A 134 -0.65 -18.27 -26.94
CA GLU A 134 0.59 -18.67 -26.29
C GLU A 134 1.62 -17.53 -26.35
N LEU A 135 2.07 -17.06 -25.17
CA LEU A 135 3.10 -16.03 -24.99
C LEU A 135 4.46 -16.51 -25.57
N ASN A 136 4.65 -16.43 -26.88
CA ASN A 136 5.95 -16.65 -27.51
C ASN A 136 6.76 -15.35 -27.49
N TYR A 137 7.61 -15.20 -26.48
CA TYR A 137 8.42 -14.00 -26.27
C TYR A 137 9.22 -13.58 -27.51
N ASP A 138 9.87 -14.52 -28.19
CA ASP A 138 10.69 -14.22 -29.36
C ASP A 138 9.85 -13.62 -30.49
N SER A 139 8.61 -14.11 -30.66
CA SER A 139 7.66 -13.54 -31.60
C SER A 139 7.21 -12.13 -31.20
N GLN A 140 7.00 -11.88 -29.90
CA GLN A 140 6.62 -10.56 -29.39
C GLN A 140 7.73 -9.53 -29.60
N VAL A 141 8.99 -9.91 -29.36
CA VAL A 141 10.15 -9.05 -29.60
C VAL A 141 10.31 -8.78 -31.10
N HIS A 142 10.14 -9.79 -31.96
CA HIS A 142 10.18 -9.59 -33.41
C HIS A 142 9.12 -8.58 -33.87
N GLU A 143 7.89 -8.71 -33.38
CA GLU A 143 6.81 -7.77 -33.68
C GLU A 143 7.14 -6.35 -33.23
N LEU A 144 7.66 -6.17 -32.01
CA LEU A 144 8.11 -4.87 -31.51
C LEU A 144 9.21 -4.27 -32.40
N MET A 145 10.20 -5.06 -32.81
CA MET A 145 11.29 -4.59 -33.69
C MET A 145 10.76 -4.19 -35.07
N GLU A 146 9.78 -4.91 -35.62
CA GLU A 146 9.13 -4.54 -36.88
C GLU A 146 8.37 -3.22 -36.76
N ILE A 147 7.65 -2.99 -35.67
CA ILE A 147 6.96 -1.71 -35.42
C ILE A 147 7.98 -0.58 -35.27
N MET A 148 9.06 -0.78 -34.52
CA MET A 148 10.12 0.21 -34.33
C MET A 148 10.83 0.54 -35.65
N GLY A 149 11.10 -0.46 -36.49
CA GLY A 149 11.73 -0.29 -37.81
C GLY A 149 10.87 0.54 -38.77
N ASN A 150 9.54 0.49 -38.61
CA ASN A 150 8.59 1.23 -39.43
C ASN A 150 8.15 2.57 -38.81
N ALA A 151 8.51 2.86 -37.55
CA ALA A 151 7.99 3.99 -36.79
C ALA A 151 8.36 5.36 -37.38
N LEU A 152 9.51 5.46 -38.06
CA LEU A 152 10.00 6.71 -38.64
C LEU A 152 9.46 7.01 -40.05
N GLY A 153 8.74 6.07 -40.70
CA GLY A 153 8.10 6.30 -42.00
C GLY A 153 9.10 6.69 -43.09
N ASP A 154 8.78 7.73 -43.88
CA ASP A 154 9.63 8.24 -44.97
C ASP A 154 10.98 8.84 -44.48
N ASP A 155 11.07 9.20 -43.20
CA ASP A 155 12.27 9.76 -42.56
C ASP A 155 13.22 8.68 -42.01
N THR A 156 12.99 7.41 -42.35
CA THR A 156 13.78 6.27 -41.83
C THR A 156 15.23 6.34 -42.33
N PRO A 157 16.22 6.50 -41.41
CA PRO A 157 17.64 6.49 -41.77
C PRO A 157 18.05 5.12 -42.31
N LYS A 158 18.91 5.10 -43.34
CA LYS A 158 19.41 3.83 -43.93
C LYS A 158 20.16 2.94 -42.94
N ASN A 159 20.70 3.52 -41.86
CA ASN A 159 21.43 2.84 -40.80
C ASN A 159 20.56 2.55 -39.56
N LEU A 160 19.24 2.76 -39.59
CA LEU A 160 18.36 2.50 -38.44
C LEU A 160 18.48 1.05 -37.94
N GLN A 161 18.57 0.09 -38.87
CA GLN A 161 18.69 -1.32 -38.53
C GLN A 161 19.96 -1.62 -37.70
N GLU A 162 21.09 -0.97 -38.03
CA GLU A 162 22.34 -1.12 -37.28
C GLU A 162 22.22 -0.67 -35.81
N HIS A 163 21.29 0.26 -35.53
CA HIS A 163 20.97 0.74 -34.18
C HIS A 163 19.93 -0.14 -33.46
N LEU A 164 19.01 -0.78 -34.19
CA LEU A 164 17.99 -1.65 -33.61
C LEU A 164 18.52 -3.06 -33.29
N ASP A 165 19.50 -3.55 -34.05
CA ASP A 165 20.11 -4.87 -33.83
C ASP A 165 20.63 -5.10 -32.39
N PRO A 166 21.39 -4.17 -31.75
CA PRO A 166 21.82 -4.35 -30.35
C PRO A 166 20.64 -4.33 -29.36
N ILE A 167 19.60 -3.52 -29.62
CA ILE A 167 18.38 -3.48 -28.80
C ILE A 167 17.65 -4.82 -28.88
N ASN A 168 17.49 -5.36 -30.09
CA ASN A 168 16.88 -6.67 -30.32
C ASN A 168 17.63 -7.79 -29.59
N GLN A 169 18.96 -7.83 -29.72
CA GLN A 169 19.79 -8.82 -29.02
C GLN A 169 19.63 -8.72 -27.49
N LYS A 170 19.56 -7.50 -26.95
CA LYS A 170 19.40 -7.30 -25.51
C LYS A 170 18.02 -7.73 -25.02
N LEU A 171 16.96 -7.45 -25.77
CA LEU A 171 15.61 -7.91 -25.45
C LEU A 171 15.53 -9.44 -25.51
N LEU A 172 15.95 -10.07 -26.61
CA LEU A 172 15.96 -11.54 -26.74
C LEU A 172 16.76 -12.25 -25.63
N SER A 173 17.78 -11.60 -25.06
CA SER A 173 18.54 -12.14 -23.93
C SER A 173 17.73 -12.21 -22.62
N CYS A 174 16.70 -11.39 -22.44
CA CYS A 174 15.90 -11.31 -21.21
C CYS A 174 14.92 -12.49 -21.06
N LYS A 175 14.45 -13.08 -22.18
CA LYS A 175 13.56 -14.26 -22.23
C LYS A 175 12.24 -14.18 -21.45
N GLY A 176 11.80 -13.01 -21.00
CA GLY A 176 10.59 -12.87 -20.20
C GLY A 176 9.44 -12.23 -20.99
N PRO A 177 8.20 -12.74 -20.91
CA PRO A 177 7.11 -12.33 -21.78
C PRO A 177 6.76 -10.84 -21.67
N ILE A 178 6.35 -10.26 -22.80
CA ILE A 178 5.72 -8.93 -22.85
C ILE A 178 4.22 -9.12 -22.60
N MET A 179 3.69 -8.39 -21.63
CA MET A 179 2.29 -8.42 -21.25
C MET A 179 1.64 -7.06 -21.51
N VAL A 180 0.43 -7.11 -22.03
CA VAL A 180 -0.40 -5.94 -22.35
C VAL A 180 -1.43 -5.71 -21.25
N PHE A 181 -2.11 -4.56 -21.26
CA PHE A 181 -3.29 -4.37 -20.43
C PHE A 181 -4.45 -5.17 -21.05
N SER A 182 -4.86 -6.26 -20.41
CA SER A 182 -5.96 -7.13 -20.84
C SER A 182 -6.58 -7.86 -19.65
N ALA A 183 -7.80 -8.37 -19.78
CA ALA A 183 -8.39 -9.19 -18.73
C ALA A 183 -7.70 -10.54 -18.55
N ARG A 184 -6.85 -10.98 -19.51
CA ARG A 184 -6.07 -12.22 -19.43
C ARG A 184 -4.75 -12.09 -18.68
N THR A 185 -4.18 -10.88 -18.66
CA THR A 185 -2.89 -10.55 -18.04
C THR A 185 -2.77 -11.03 -16.58
N PRO A 186 -3.78 -10.86 -15.70
CA PRO A 186 -3.68 -11.34 -14.32
C PRO A 186 -3.41 -12.85 -14.22
N TYR A 187 -4.06 -13.64 -15.08
CA TYR A 187 -3.91 -15.10 -15.08
C TYR A 187 -2.59 -15.55 -15.69
N GLN A 188 -2.07 -14.81 -16.68
CA GLN A 188 -0.74 -15.03 -17.24
C GLN A 188 0.33 -14.82 -16.17
N LEU A 189 0.26 -13.72 -15.42
CA LEU A 189 1.14 -13.45 -14.28
C LEU A 189 1.04 -14.54 -13.20
N LEU A 190 -0.19 -14.93 -12.82
CA LEU A 190 -0.40 -16.01 -11.87
C LEU A 190 0.25 -17.32 -12.35
N ASN A 191 0.11 -17.67 -13.62
CA ASN A 191 0.71 -18.88 -14.19
C ASN A 191 2.24 -18.84 -14.20
N ILE A 192 2.85 -17.67 -14.44
CA ILE A 192 4.32 -17.50 -14.38
C ILE A 192 4.82 -17.84 -12.97
N HIS A 193 4.25 -17.23 -11.93
CA HIS A 193 4.66 -17.50 -10.56
C HIS A 193 4.30 -18.91 -10.07
N LEU A 194 3.22 -19.50 -10.58
CA LEU A 194 2.92 -20.91 -10.33
C LEU A 194 4.01 -21.83 -10.86
N LYS A 195 4.52 -21.59 -12.08
CA LYS A 195 5.63 -22.36 -12.66
C LYS A 195 6.92 -22.20 -11.86
N GLU A 196 7.24 -20.97 -11.44
CA GLU A 196 8.39 -20.71 -10.55
C GLU A 196 8.26 -21.48 -9.23
N ARG A 197 7.06 -21.48 -8.63
CA ARG A 197 6.80 -22.22 -7.39
C ARG A 197 6.96 -23.74 -7.58
N VAL A 198 6.54 -24.30 -8.71
CA VAL A 198 6.77 -25.73 -9.00
C VAL A 198 8.25 -26.08 -8.99
N ALA A 199 9.12 -25.19 -9.49
CA ALA A 199 10.56 -25.41 -9.46
C ALA A 199 11.11 -25.55 -8.02
N THR A 200 10.51 -24.84 -7.04
CA THR A 200 10.91 -24.93 -5.61
C THR A 200 10.65 -26.31 -4.99
N TYR A 201 9.72 -27.10 -5.53
CA TYR A 201 9.45 -28.45 -5.04
C TYR A 201 10.58 -29.45 -5.36
N SER A 202 11.52 -29.10 -6.23
CA SER A 202 12.65 -29.97 -6.59
C SER A 202 13.46 -30.40 -5.36
N GLU A 203 13.71 -29.50 -4.41
CA GLU A 203 14.42 -29.81 -3.18
C GLU A 203 13.60 -30.75 -2.27
N PHE A 204 12.29 -30.51 -2.19
CA PHE A 204 11.39 -31.32 -1.37
C PHE A 204 11.27 -32.74 -1.93
N ILE A 205 11.13 -32.88 -3.26
CA ILE A 205 11.12 -34.16 -3.95
C ILE A 205 12.45 -34.89 -3.75
N ALA A 206 13.59 -34.19 -3.87
CA ALA A 206 14.89 -34.78 -3.58
C ALA A 206 15.00 -35.27 -2.13
N HIS A 207 14.48 -34.50 -1.16
CA HIS A 207 14.45 -34.90 0.23
C HIS A 207 13.58 -36.15 0.47
N MET A 208 12.39 -36.20 -0.13
CA MET A 208 11.51 -37.38 -0.09
C MET A 208 12.19 -38.62 -0.68
N ARG A 209 12.85 -38.49 -1.84
CA ARG A 209 13.61 -39.58 -2.50
C ARG A 209 14.73 -40.14 -1.63
N ARG A 210 15.50 -39.27 -0.96
CA ARG A 210 16.56 -39.71 -0.03
C ARG A 210 15.98 -40.56 1.10
N LYS A 211 14.87 -40.13 1.71
CA LYS A 211 14.19 -40.88 2.77
C LYS A 211 13.63 -42.21 2.27
N LEU A 212 13.02 -42.23 1.09
CA LEU A 212 12.55 -43.45 0.43
C LEU A 212 13.69 -44.45 0.23
N SER A 213 14.84 -44.00 -0.26
CA SER A 213 16.02 -44.87 -0.43
C SER A 213 16.47 -45.48 0.91
N GLY A 214 16.62 -44.65 1.95
CA GLY A 214 17.05 -45.13 3.27
C GLY A 214 16.07 -46.12 3.92
N LEU A 215 14.76 -45.87 3.81
CA LEU A 215 13.75 -46.81 4.30
C LEU A 215 13.71 -48.12 3.51
N ASN A 216 13.87 -48.05 2.18
CA ASN A 216 13.92 -49.24 1.33
C ASN A 216 15.14 -50.11 1.67
N GLU A 217 16.31 -49.52 1.94
CA GLU A 217 17.50 -50.28 2.37
C GLU A 217 17.26 -51.04 3.68
N ILE A 218 16.60 -50.40 4.67
CA ILE A 218 16.24 -51.04 5.94
C ILE A 218 15.26 -52.20 5.72
N ALA A 219 14.28 -52.04 4.82
CA ALA A 219 13.32 -53.09 4.48
C ALA A 219 13.98 -54.24 3.71
N ASP A 220 14.87 -53.94 2.76
CA ASP A 220 15.58 -54.90 1.90
C ASP A 220 16.57 -55.77 2.68
N LEU A 221 17.19 -55.23 3.73
CA LEU A 221 18.07 -55.98 4.66
C LEU A 221 17.35 -57.12 5.38
N GLN A 222 16.01 -57.08 5.42
CA GLN A 222 15.20 -58.12 6.05
C GLN A 222 14.62 -59.12 5.03
N ASP A 223 14.26 -58.67 3.83
CA ASP A 223 13.72 -59.55 2.79
C ASP A 223 14.81 -60.43 2.13
N LYS A 224 16.09 -60.09 2.32
CA LYS A 224 17.24 -60.90 1.93
C LYS A 224 18.01 -61.30 3.18
N ASP A 225 17.93 -62.56 3.62
CA ASP A 225 18.83 -63.19 4.60
C ASP A 225 20.30 -63.13 4.11
N ARG A 226 20.92 -61.94 4.05
CA ARG A 226 22.29 -61.74 3.60
C ARG A 226 23.01 -60.81 4.55
N GLU A 227 23.85 -61.41 5.38
CA GLU A 227 25.02 -60.74 5.94
C GLU A 227 25.79 -60.06 4.80
N LYS A 228 25.70 -58.74 4.71
CA LYS A 228 26.68 -57.93 4.00
C LYS A 228 27.45 -57.15 5.05
N ASP A 229 28.77 -57.28 4.99
CA ASP A 229 29.72 -56.55 5.83
C ASP A 229 29.38 -55.05 5.82
N SER A 230 29.10 -54.55 7.01
CA SER A 230 28.81 -53.16 7.31
C SER A 230 30.08 -52.32 7.16
N THR A 231 30.43 -51.91 5.94
CA THR A 231 31.50 -50.92 5.71
C THR A 231 31.13 -49.78 4.78
N HIS A 232 29.83 -49.55 4.52
CA HIS A 232 29.38 -48.34 3.81
C HIS A 232 28.25 -47.65 4.57
N PHE A 233 28.60 -47.03 5.69
CA PHE A 233 27.82 -45.94 6.28
C PHE A 233 28.55 -44.61 5.98
N GLU A 234 28.71 -44.27 4.70
CA GLU A 234 29.17 -42.92 4.31
C GLU A 234 28.06 -41.87 4.46
N PHE A 235 26.82 -42.28 4.76
CA PHE A 235 25.67 -41.40 4.92
C PHE A 235 25.66 -40.57 6.23
N ALA A 236 26.38 -41.01 7.26
CA ALA A 236 26.32 -40.39 8.59
C ALA A 236 27.24 -39.17 8.78
N SER A 237 28.15 -38.87 7.85
CA SER A 237 29.09 -37.75 7.99
C SER A 237 28.45 -36.39 7.73
N ASP A 238 27.40 -36.33 6.91
CA ASP A 238 26.88 -35.06 6.39
C ASP A 238 25.65 -34.54 7.16
N LEU A 239 25.14 -35.34 8.11
CA LEU A 239 23.90 -35.07 8.86
C LEU A 239 24.12 -34.59 10.30
N LEU A 240 25.36 -34.51 10.78
CA LEU A 240 25.69 -34.18 12.17
C LEU A 240 26.73 -33.06 12.23
N SER A 241 26.40 -32.00 12.96
CA SER A 241 27.41 -31.04 13.42
C SER A 241 28.51 -31.78 14.19
N LEU A 242 29.75 -31.57 13.76
CA LEU A 242 30.97 -32.28 14.18
C LEU A 242 31.26 -32.31 15.69
N ASP A 243 30.54 -31.54 16.52
CA ASP A 243 30.74 -31.49 17.97
C ASP A 243 29.91 -32.53 18.76
N ALA A 244 28.92 -33.20 18.15
CA ALA A 244 28.08 -34.17 18.87
C ALA A 244 28.65 -35.61 18.88
N LEU A 245 29.78 -35.87 18.22
CA LEU A 245 30.22 -37.21 17.83
C LEU A 245 31.27 -37.89 18.73
N GLN A 246 31.49 -37.44 19.97
CA GLN A 246 32.50 -38.09 20.82
C GLN A 246 32.04 -39.36 21.55
N ASN A 247 30.77 -39.80 21.49
CA ASN A 247 30.32 -40.94 22.31
C ASN A 247 29.28 -41.91 21.69
N VAL A 248 29.06 -41.95 20.37
CA VAL A 248 28.07 -42.89 19.79
C VAL A 248 28.77 -44.06 19.10
N VAL A 249 28.79 -45.22 19.76
CA VAL A 249 29.18 -46.51 19.19
C VAL A 249 28.06 -47.00 18.25
N PRO A 250 28.32 -47.37 16.99
CA PRO A 250 27.28 -47.92 16.11
C PRO A 250 26.80 -49.27 16.66
N GLN A 251 25.53 -49.34 17.08
CA GLN A 251 24.89 -50.60 17.45
C GLN A 251 24.66 -51.45 16.19
N ARG A 252 25.08 -52.72 16.25
CA ARG A 252 24.84 -53.70 15.20
C ARG A 252 23.33 -53.90 15.00
N VAL A 253 22.87 -53.71 13.77
CA VAL A 253 21.50 -54.03 13.35
C VAL A 253 21.30 -55.54 13.51
N SER A 254 20.42 -55.94 14.43
CA SER A 254 19.95 -57.32 14.54
C SER A 254 19.12 -57.66 13.30
N SER A 255 19.31 -58.86 12.75
CA SER A 255 18.61 -59.39 11.58
C SER A 255 17.08 -59.54 11.77
N ASP A 256 16.58 -59.49 13.01
CA ASP A 256 15.16 -59.63 13.33
C ASP A 256 14.55 -58.29 13.77
N LEU A 257 14.09 -57.50 12.80
CA LEU A 257 13.29 -56.30 13.06
C LEU A 257 11.91 -56.69 13.64
N PRO A 258 11.43 -56.05 14.73
CA PRO A 258 10.09 -56.28 15.25
C PRO A 258 9.01 -56.05 14.18
N LYS A 259 7.98 -56.91 14.15
CA LYS A 259 6.87 -56.81 13.16
C LYS A 259 6.19 -55.44 13.15
N ALA A 260 6.09 -54.80 14.32
CA ALA A 260 5.54 -53.45 14.45
C ALA A 260 6.40 -52.41 13.71
N ARG A 261 7.73 -52.45 13.89
CA ARG A 261 8.68 -51.56 13.22
C ARG A 261 8.63 -51.70 11.70
N LEU A 262 8.59 -52.93 11.19
CA LEU A 262 8.48 -53.18 9.74
C LEU A 262 7.19 -52.68 9.13
N LYS A 263 6.08 -52.84 9.84
CA LYS A 263 4.80 -52.29 9.42
C LYS A 263 4.89 -50.76 9.30
N ARG A 264 5.45 -50.07 10.31
CA ARG A 264 5.66 -48.61 10.27
C ARG A 264 6.51 -48.19 9.07
N ILE A 265 7.64 -48.86 8.83
CA ILE A 265 8.54 -48.56 7.70
C ILE A 265 7.81 -48.74 6.35
N ARG A 266 7.11 -49.86 6.16
CA ARG A 266 6.36 -50.13 4.91
C ARG A 266 5.21 -49.14 4.69
N ASP A 267 4.49 -48.77 5.76
CA ASP A 267 3.44 -47.76 5.70
C ASP A 267 4.00 -46.39 5.29
N SER A 268 5.15 -45.98 5.85
CA SER A 268 5.85 -44.74 5.45
C SER A 268 6.32 -44.77 4.00
N ILE A 269 6.92 -45.88 3.54
CA ILE A 269 7.33 -46.03 2.12
C ILE A 269 6.12 -45.86 1.18
N LYS A 270 4.98 -46.46 1.52
CA LYS A 270 3.75 -46.33 0.72
C LYS A 270 3.26 -44.88 0.64
N ILE A 271 3.26 -44.15 1.75
CA ILE A 271 2.83 -42.75 1.78
C ILE A 271 3.79 -41.88 0.97
N LEU A 272 5.10 -42.02 1.20
CA LEU A 272 6.13 -41.21 0.53
C LEU A 272 6.16 -41.47 -0.98
N SER A 273 6.04 -42.73 -1.42
CA SER A 273 6.04 -43.08 -2.85
C SER A 273 4.81 -42.57 -3.60
N ASN A 274 3.64 -42.54 -2.94
CA ASN A 274 2.44 -41.92 -3.52
C ASN A 274 2.60 -40.39 -3.61
N ALA A 275 3.13 -39.75 -2.57
CA ALA A 275 3.36 -38.32 -2.55
C ALA A 275 4.38 -37.87 -3.62
N GLU A 276 5.48 -38.61 -3.80
CA GLU A 276 6.48 -38.32 -4.83
C GLU A 276 5.84 -38.20 -6.23
N LYS A 277 4.91 -39.11 -6.57
CA LYS A 277 4.19 -39.07 -7.84
C LYS A 277 3.32 -37.82 -7.97
N VAL A 278 2.54 -37.51 -6.93
CA VAL A 278 1.66 -36.33 -6.92
C VAL A 278 2.45 -35.04 -7.12
N TYR A 279 3.56 -34.86 -6.41
CA TYR A 279 4.41 -33.67 -6.51
C TYR A 279 5.18 -33.58 -7.84
N THR A 280 5.45 -34.72 -8.50
CA THR A 280 6.13 -34.75 -9.79
C THR A 280 5.16 -34.47 -10.95
N GLU A 281 3.93 -34.96 -10.86
CA GLU A 281 2.95 -34.88 -11.96
C GLU A 281 2.07 -33.64 -11.90
N ASN A 282 1.52 -33.28 -10.73
CA ASN A 282 0.44 -32.28 -10.62
C ASN A 282 0.45 -31.54 -9.27
N PRO A 283 1.40 -30.63 -9.02
CA PRO A 283 1.50 -29.94 -7.72
C PRO A 283 0.43 -28.85 -7.51
N THR A 284 -0.23 -28.35 -8.55
CA THR A 284 -1.18 -27.24 -8.42
C THR A 284 -2.59 -27.66 -8.82
N LYS A 285 -3.55 -27.40 -7.94
CA LYS A 285 -4.98 -27.65 -8.18
C LYS A 285 -5.74 -26.33 -8.26
N ILE A 286 -6.45 -26.11 -9.37
CA ILE A 286 -7.26 -24.89 -9.59
C ILE A 286 -8.73 -25.28 -9.76
N PHE A 287 -9.60 -24.68 -8.96
CA PHE A 287 -11.06 -24.75 -9.09
C PHE A 287 -11.55 -23.53 -9.85
N ILE A 288 -12.31 -23.75 -10.91
CA ILE A 288 -12.85 -22.66 -11.73
C ILE A 288 -14.23 -23.02 -12.28
N THR A 289 -15.12 -22.04 -12.38
CA THR A 289 -16.41 -22.25 -13.04
C THR A 289 -16.24 -22.37 -14.55
N LYS A 290 -17.06 -23.19 -15.19
CA LYS A 290 -17.05 -23.38 -16.64
C LYS A 290 -17.25 -22.08 -17.41
N GLN A 291 -18.17 -21.24 -16.93
CA GLN A 291 -18.43 -19.92 -17.51
C GLN A 291 -17.17 -19.05 -17.54
N LEU A 292 -16.42 -18.98 -16.44
CA LEU A 292 -15.17 -18.20 -16.39
C LEU A 292 -14.09 -18.78 -17.28
N LEU A 293 -13.92 -20.10 -17.27
CA LEU A 293 -12.93 -20.79 -18.10
C LEU A 293 -13.13 -20.48 -19.58
N GLU A 294 -14.38 -20.48 -20.05
CA GLU A 294 -14.75 -20.17 -21.44
C GLU A 294 -14.66 -18.67 -21.74
N SER A 295 -15.14 -17.81 -20.83
CA SER A 295 -15.19 -16.36 -21.04
C SER A 295 -13.79 -15.73 -21.13
N TYR A 296 -12.86 -16.20 -20.31
CA TYR A 296 -11.48 -15.71 -20.29
C TYR A 296 -10.48 -16.65 -21.01
N ASP A 297 -10.97 -17.76 -21.57
CA ASP A 297 -10.17 -18.71 -22.37
C ASP A 297 -8.93 -19.24 -21.61
N LEU A 298 -9.13 -19.53 -20.31
CA LEU A 298 -8.05 -19.81 -19.36
C LEU A 298 -7.46 -21.20 -19.50
N LYS A 299 -8.08 -22.06 -20.31
CA LYS A 299 -7.58 -23.42 -20.59
C LYS A 299 -6.20 -23.36 -21.25
N GLU A 300 -5.96 -22.35 -22.09
CA GLU A 300 -4.70 -22.16 -22.79
C GLU A 300 -3.65 -21.47 -21.89
N VAL A 301 -4.11 -20.64 -20.95
CA VAL A 301 -3.23 -19.97 -19.97
C VAL A 301 -2.64 -20.98 -18.97
N PHE A 302 -3.47 -21.84 -18.38
CA PHE A 302 -3.07 -22.78 -17.32
C PHE A 302 -2.74 -24.19 -17.83
N GLY A 303 -2.25 -24.36 -19.06
CA GLY A 303 -2.11 -25.67 -19.73
C GLY A 303 -1.32 -26.78 -19.00
N GLN A 304 -0.56 -26.45 -17.93
CA GLN A 304 0.17 -27.42 -17.09
C GLN A 304 -0.46 -27.66 -15.70
N ALA A 305 -1.46 -26.86 -15.29
CA ALA A 305 -2.11 -27.02 -13.99
C ALA A 305 -3.26 -28.04 -14.05
N THR A 306 -3.56 -28.71 -12.92
CA THR A 306 -4.75 -29.55 -12.85
C THR A 306 -5.98 -28.67 -12.63
N LEU A 307 -6.71 -28.43 -13.72
CA LEU A 307 -7.97 -27.68 -13.69
C LEU A 307 -9.14 -28.60 -13.30
N GLU A 308 -9.86 -28.23 -12.24
CA GLU A 308 -11.17 -28.79 -11.90
C GLU A 308 -12.25 -27.79 -12.30
N VAL A 309 -12.96 -28.13 -13.38
CA VAL A 309 -14.02 -27.29 -13.92
C VAL A 309 -15.33 -27.70 -13.27
N VAL A 310 -15.98 -26.75 -12.60
CA VAL A 310 -17.28 -26.94 -11.95
C VAL A 310 -18.35 -26.12 -12.68
N GLU A 311 -19.60 -26.57 -12.64
CA GLU A 311 -20.72 -25.80 -13.21
C GLU A 311 -21.11 -24.62 -12.30
N SER A 312 -21.05 -24.81 -10.98
CA SER A 312 -21.34 -23.79 -9.95
C SER A 312 -20.62 -24.17 -8.65
N ASP A 313 -20.67 -23.28 -7.65
CA ASP A 313 -20.20 -23.54 -6.28
C ASP A 313 -18.70 -23.89 -6.12
N ALA A 314 -17.81 -23.21 -6.86
CA ALA A 314 -16.37 -23.49 -6.85
C ALA A 314 -15.75 -23.44 -5.44
N ILE A 315 -16.19 -22.49 -4.61
CA ILE A 315 -15.75 -22.34 -3.21
C ILE A 315 -16.08 -23.58 -2.38
N SER A 316 -17.28 -24.12 -2.53
CA SER A 316 -17.74 -25.32 -1.80
C SER A 316 -16.95 -26.56 -2.21
N HIS A 317 -16.73 -26.75 -3.51
CA HIS A 317 -15.90 -27.84 -4.04
C HIS A 317 -14.46 -27.77 -3.55
N ALA A 318 -13.87 -26.57 -3.58
CA ALA A 318 -12.50 -26.36 -3.12
C ALA A 318 -12.33 -26.62 -1.62
N LYS A 319 -13.33 -26.25 -0.80
CA LYS A 319 -13.35 -26.54 0.63
C LYS A 319 -13.30 -28.05 0.92
N ASP A 320 -14.12 -28.82 0.23
CA ASP A 320 -14.17 -30.27 0.40
C ASP A 320 -12.87 -30.96 -0.04
N TYR A 321 -12.27 -30.45 -1.12
CA TYR A 321 -10.95 -30.91 -1.57
C TYR A 321 -9.85 -30.54 -0.58
N LEU A 322 -9.78 -29.28 -0.14
CA LEU A 322 -8.78 -28.78 0.81
C LEU A 322 -8.74 -29.62 2.08
N LYS A 323 -9.90 -30.03 2.60
CA LYS A 323 -9.99 -30.87 3.79
C LYS A 323 -9.34 -32.24 3.60
N LYS A 324 -9.50 -32.84 2.41
CA LYS A 324 -8.87 -34.13 2.05
C LYS A 324 -7.36 -33.93 1.85
N GLU A 325 -6.99 -32.87 1.14
CA GLU A 325 -5.59 -32.61 0.81
C GLU A 325 -4.75 -32.27 2.04
N LEU A 326 -5.30 -31.49 2.99
CA LEU A 326 -4.67 -31.24 4.27
C LEU A 326 -4.43 -32.53 5.07
N SER A 327 -5.39 -33.47 5.03
CA SER A 327 -5.23 -34.77 5.69
C SER A 327 -4.11 -35.60 5.04
N ASN A 328 -4.00 -35.57 3.71
CA ASN A 328 -2.92 -36.24 2.98
C ASN A 328 -1.57 -35.63 3.31
N PHE A 329 -1.50 -34.29 3.35
CA PHE A 329 -0.29 -33.55 3.65
C PHE A 329 0.21 -33.79 5.09
N VAL A 330 -0.69 -33.79 6.07
CA VAL A 330 -0.35 -34.14 7.46
C VAL A 330 0.22 -35.56 7.53
N ALA A 331 -0.37 -36.52 6.82
CA ALA A 331 0.15 -37.89 6.76
C ALA A 331 1.55 -37.96 6.10
N LEU A 332 1.79 -37.13 5.08
CA LEU A 332 3.09 -37.00 4.41
C LEU A 332 4.17 -36.48 5.36
N ILE A 333 3.95 -35.32 6.00
CA ILE A 333 4.93 -34.73 6.93
C ILE A 333 5.18 -35.66 8.12
N ARG A 334 4.12 -36.31 8.64
CA ARG A 334 4.25 -37.35 9.66
C ARG A 334 5.18 -38.48 9.20
N ALA A 335 4.98 -39.01 7.99
CA ALA A 335 5.81 -40.07 7.43
C ALA A 335 7.26 -39.61 7.21
N MET A 336 7.49 -38.36 6.81
CA MET A 336 8.83 -37.80 6.66
C MET A 336 9.59 -37.72 7.99
N ARG A 337 8.97 -37.18 9.05
CA ARG A 337 9.57 -37.11 10.39
C ARG A 337 9.81 -38.49 10.99
N LEU A 338 8.87 -39.43 10.78
CA LEU A 338 9.05 -40.81 11.21
C LEU A 338 10.22 -41.48 10.47
N ALA A 339 10.32 -41.26 9.15
CA ALA A 339 11.41 -41.80 8.34
C ALA A 339 12.77 -41.30 8.80
N GLU A 340 12.88 -40.03 9.22
CA GLU A 340 14.13 -39.48 9.81
C GLU A 340 14.57 -40.26 11.04
N LEU A 341 13.66 -40.51 11.98
CA LEU A 341 13.95 -41.23 13.21
C LEU A 341 14.29 -42.71 12.95
N GLU A 342 13.60 -43.35 12.01
CA GLU A 342 13.87 -44.75 11.66
C GLU A 342 15.23 -44.91 10.94
N ILE A 343 15.58 -43.99 10.02
CA ILE A 343 16.88 -43.99 9.33
C ILE A 343 18.02 -43.70 10.31
N ALA A 344 17.82 -42.75 11.22
CA ALA A 344 18.80 -42.43 12.26
C ALA A 344 18.88 -43.48 13.38
N GLN A 345 17.95 -44.45 13.39
CA GLN A 345 17.79 -45.45 14.46
C GLN A 345 17.56 -44.85 15.86
N THR A 346 16.96 -43.66 15.93
CA THR A 346 16.67 -42.94 17.18
C THR A 346 15.20 -43.04 17.60
N TYR A 347 14.40 -43.85 16.89
CA TYR A 347 13.00 -44.05 17.22
C TYR A 347 12.80 -44.84 18.53
N ASP A 348 12.39 -44.13 19.58
CA ASP A 348 11.91 -44.67 20.85
C ASP A 348 10.38 -44.76 20.89
N GLU A 349 9.83 -45.97 21.03
CA GLU A 349 8.38 -46.23 21.09
C GLU A 349 7.71 -45.53 22.28
N SER A 350 8.39 -45.41 23.43
CA SER A 350 7.83 -44.81 24.64
C SER A 350 7.62 -43.29 24.52
N LEU A 351 8.42 -42.63 23.68
CA LEU A 351 8.35 -41.18 23.46
C LEU A 351 7.58 -40.82 22.19
N HIS A 352 7.77 -41.57 21.11
CA HIS A 352 7.32 -41.17 19.79
C HIS A 352 5.94 -41.72 19.41
N ASP A 353 5.49 -42.86 19.95
CA ASP A 353 4.19 -43.43 19.57
C ASP A 353 3.05 -42.44 19.89
N ALA A 354 3.02 -41.91 21.12
CA ALA A 354 2.02 -40.93 21.53
C ALA A 354 2.07 -39.64 20.70
N TYR A 355 3.28 -39.19 20.32
CA TYR A 355 3.46 -38.01 19.48
C TYR A 355 2.89 -38.22 18.06
N PHE A 356 3.18 -39.36 17.44
CA PHE A 356 2.74 -39.64 16.07
C PHE A 356 1.26 -40.07 15.99
N GLU A 357 0.71 -40.66 17.05
CA GLU A 357 -0.73 -40.93 17.16
C GLU A 357 -1.55 -39.64 17.24
N ALA A 358 -1.07 -38.63 17.98
CA ALA A 358 -1.73 -37.33 18.13
C ALA A 358 -1.40 -36.32 17.02
N PHE A 359 -0.58 -36.71 16.03
CA PHE A 359 -0.07 -35.80 15.00
C PHE A 359 -1.21 -35.23 14.14
N ALA A 360 -1.39 -33.91 14.22
CA ALA A 360 -2.50 -33.16 13.65
C ALA A 360 -2.00 -31.93 12.87
N PRO A 361 -2.85 -31.22 12.10
CA PRO A 361 -2.45 -30.01 11.37
C PRO A 361 -1.74 -28.95 12.23
N SER A 362 -2.05 -28.86 13.53
CA SER A 362 -1.41 -27.93 14.48
C SER A 362 0.08 -28.20 14.75
N TYR A 363 0.63 -29.34 14.30
CA TYR A 363 2.05 -29.70 14.46
C TYR A 363 2.92 -29.33 13.25
N LEU A 364 2.29 -28.79 12.20
CA LEU A 364 2.98 -28.26 11.04
C LEU A 364 3.65 -26.94 11.41
N ASN A 365 4.91 -26.78 11.01
CA ASN A 365 5.61 -25.48 11.11
C ASN A 365 5.61 -24.78 9.75
N ASP A 366 5.99 -23.51 9.72
CA ASP A 366 6.04 -22.71 8.48
C ASP A 366 6.95 -23.33 7.40
N GLY A 367 8.01 -24.01 7.85
CA GLY A 367 8.92 -24.78 7.01
C GLY A 367 8.29 -26.02 6.36
N ASP A 368 7.25 -26.60 6.95
CA ASP A 368 6.42 -27.64 6.33
C ASP A 368 5.40 -26.98 5.39
N ILE A 369 4.68 -25.96 5.87
CA ILE A 369 3.56 -25.31 5.16
C ILE A 369 4.00 -24.75 3.81
N LYS A 370 5.23 -24.24 3.68
CA LYS A 370 5.76 -23.76 2.39
C LYS A 370 5.73 -24.83 1.29
N TYR A 371 5.78 -26.12 1.65
CA TYR A 371 5.71 -27.23 0.71
C TYR A 371 4.29 -27.69 0.42
N PHE A 372 3.27 -27.13 1.08
CA PHE A 372 1.88 -27.45 0.77
C PHE A 372 1.57 -27.10 -0.70
N PRO A 373 0.94 -28.00 -1.47
CA PRO A 373 0.61 -27.75 -2.86
C PRO A 373 -0.47 -26.65 -2.97
N PRO A 374 -0.32 -25.64 -3.83
CA PRO A 374 -1.28 -24.55 -3.92
C PRO A 374 -2.65 -25.05 -4.38
N VAL A 375 -3.66 -24.81 -3.53
CA VAL A 375 -5.07 -24.97 -3.86
C VAL A 375 -5.63 -23.60 -4.18
N ILE A 376 -6.04 -23.38 -5.43
CA ILE A 376 -6.51 -22.08 -5.92
C ILE A 376 -7.98 -22.18 -6.31
N VAL A 377 -8.77 -21.16 -5.97
CA VAL A 377 -10.14 -20.99 -6.46
C VAL A 377 -10.20 -19.70 -7.25
N ILE A 378 -10.68 -19.77 -8.48
CA ILE A 378 -10.92 -18.60 -9.33
C ILE A 378 -12.43 -18.50 -9.52
N ASP A 379 -13.04 -17.44 -9.00
CA ASP A 379 -14.49 -17.22 -9.10
C ASP A 379 -14.82 -15.72 -9.16
N GLU A 380 -16.03 -15.39 -9.63
CA GLU A 380 -16.53 -14.03 -9.59
C GLU A 380 -16.94 -13.67 -8.16
N SER A 381 -16.69 -12.44 -7.76
CA SER A 381 -16.99 -11.97 -6.40
C SER A 381 -18.47 -12.14 -6.06
N ARG A 382 -19.37 -11.97 -7.05
CA ARG A 382 -20.82 -12.18 -6.89
C ARG A 382 -21.15 -13.63 -6.50
N ASN A 383 -20.56 -14.62 -7.18
CA ASN A 383 -20.74 -16.05 -6.86
C ASN A 383 -20.18 -16.39 -5.47
N ILE A 384 -19.12 -15.71 -5.04
CA ILE A 384 -18.54 -15.85 -3.70
C ILE A 384 -19.51 -15.29 -2.63
N VAL A 385 -20.19 -14.18 -2.90
CA VAL A 385 -21.22 -13.62 -2.01
C VAL A 385 -22.33 -14.63 -1.75
N ASP A 386 -22.79 -15.34 -2.78
CA ASP A 386 -23.82 -16.37 -2.64
C ASP A 386 -23.36 -17.54 -1.76
N GLN A 387 -22.05 -17.78 -1.68
CA GLN A 387 -21.42 -18.83 -0.86
C GLN A 387 -20.71 -18.28 0.40
N THR A 388 -21.16 -17.14 0.94
CA THR A 388 -20.50 -16.43 2.06
C THR A 388 -20.11 -17.35 3.23
N LYS A 389 -20.98 -18.30 3.61
CA LYS A 389 -20.70 -19.23 4.73
C LYS A 389 -19.48 -20.11 4.45
N ASP A 390 -19.39 -20.66 3.26
CA ASP A 390 -18.29 -21.53 2.88
C ASP A 390 -17.02 -20.72 2.61
N PHE A 391 -17.15 -19.55 1.98
CA PHE A 391 -16.07 -18.57 1.84
C PHE A 391 -15.43 -18.21 3.18
N ILE A 392 -16.21 -17.76 4.17
CA ILE A 392 -15.69 -17.41 5.50
C ILE A 392 -15.00 -18.62 6.17
N SER A 393 -15.48 -19.85 5.91
CA SER A 393 -14.86 -21.06 6.47
C SER A 393 -13.49 -21.37 5.85
N LEU A 394 -13.22 -20.94 4.61
CA LEU A 394 -11.92 -21.08 3.94
C LEU A 394 -10.83 -20.20 4.57
N PHE A 395 -11.20 -19.14 5.28
CA PHE A 395 -10.27 -18.26 6.01
C PHE A 395 -10.17 -18.66 7.50
N SER A 396 -10.24 -19.96 7.78
CA SER A 396 -10.03 -20.51 9.12
C SER A 396 -8.57 -20.89 9.34
N ASP A 397 -8.16 -20.96 10.61
CA ASP A 397 -6.79 -21.31 10.97
C ASP A 397 -6.41 -22.67 10.36
N GLY A 398 -5.26 -22.70 9.67
CA GLY A 398 -4.75 -23.90 9.00
C GLY A 398 -5.36 -24.19 7.62
N ALA A 399 -6.14 -23.28 7.03
CA ALA A 399 -6.66 -23.42 5.67
C ALA A 399 -5.70 -22.79 4.64
N PHE A 400 -4.87 -23.62 4.00
CA PHE A 400 -3.88 -23.19 3.00
C PHE A 400 -4.50 -23.06 1.61
N ILE A 401 -5.38 -22.08 1.43
CA ILE A 401 -6.12 -21.84 0.18
C ILE A 401 -5.88 -20.45 -0.37
N LYS A 402 -5.86 -20.32 -1.70
CA LYS A 402 -5.69 -19.06 -2.41
C LYS A 402 -6.95 -18.77 -3.23
N VAL A 403 -7.69 -17.72 -2.87
CA VAL A 403 -8.91 -17.31 -3.56
C VAL A 403 -8.58 -16.12 -4.47
N PHE A 404 -8.84 -16.27 -5.76
CA PHE A 404 -8.74 -15.22 -6.77
C PHE A 404 -10.16 -14.78 -7.15
N ALA A 405 -10.62 -13.71 -6.52
CA ALA A 405 -11.95 -13.15 -6.71
C ALA A 405 -11.93 -12.08 -7.81
N ILE A 406 -12.77 -12.26 -8.81
CA ILE A 406 -12.85 -11.38 -9.98
C ILE A 406 -13.97 -10.36 -9.77
N ASN A 407 -13.70 -9.10 -10.13
CA ASN A 407 -14.71 -8.07 -10.29
C ASN A 407 -14.52 -7.43 -11.66
N THR A 408 -15.60 -7.13 -12.35
CA THR A 408 -15.61 -6.39 -13.61
C THR A 408 -16.08 -4.95 -13.38
N LEU A 409 -15.88 -4.07 -14.36
CA LEU A 409 -16.43 -2.71 -14.29
C LEU A 409 -17.97 -2.74 -14.19
N ASN A 410 -18.61 -3.69 -14.86
CA ASN A 410 -20.05 -3.90 -14.72
C ASN A 410 -20.49 -4.34 -13.31
N ASP A 411 -19.65 -5.10 -12.59
CA ASP A 411 -19.93 -5.55 -11.21
C ASP A 411 -19.97 -4.39 -10.23
N ILE A 412 -19.04 -3.44 -10.37
CA ILE A 412 -18.98 -2.29 -9.48
C ILE A 412 -19.94 -1.17 -9.89
N ASN A 413 -20.42 -1.20 -11.14
CA ASN A 413 -21.44 -0.30 -11.69
C ASN A 413 -22.87 -0.79 -11.41
N LEU A 414 -23.19 -1.02 -10.13
CA LEU A 414 -24.54 -1.40 -9.71
C LEU A 414 -25.56 -0.28 -10.02
N PRO A 415 -26.80 -0.64 -10.41
CA PRO A 415 -27.84 0.35 -10.67
C PRO A 415 -28.18 1.14 -9.41
N VAL A 416 -28.32 2.46 -9.53
CA VAL A 416 -28.57 3.37 -8.40
C VAL A 416 -30.05 3.33 -7.94
N VAL A 417 -30.74 2.21 -8.14
CA VAL A 417 -32.19 2.09 -7.95
C VAL A 417 -32.50 1.84 -6.49
N ALA A 418 -33.35 2.70 -5.91
CA ALA A 418 -33.69 2.72 -4.49
C ALA A 418 -34.69 1.62 -4.05
N SER A 419 -34.96 0.59 -4.88
CA SER A 419 -36.20 -0.19 -4.78
C SER A 419 -36.05 -1.63 -4.25
N GLU A 420 -34.86 -2.21 -4.20
CA GLU A 420 -34.71 -3.60 -3.79
C GLU A 420 -33.59 -3.70 -2.75
N MET A 421 -33.75 -4.57 -1.75
CA MET A 421 -32.69 -4.95 -0.79
C MET A 421 -31.55 -5.73 -1.49
N GLU A 422 -31.33 -5.46 -2.78
CA GLU A 422 -30.45 -6.21 -3.66
C GLU A 422 -29.05 -5.57 -3.70
N GLU A 423 -28.09 -6.46 -3.51
CA GLU A 423 -26.66 -6.33 -3.79
C GLU A 423 -26.00 -5.05 -3.24
N SER A 424 -25.94 -4.93 -1.91
CA SER A 424 -24.70 -4.35 -1.38
C SER A 424 -23.57 -5.27 -1.85
N SER A 425 -22.74 -4.82 -2.79
CA SER A 425 -21.46 -5.45 -3.13
C SER A 425 -20.79 -5.85 -1.81
N LEU A 426 -20.84 -7.13 -1.47
CA LEU A 426 -20.30 -7.59 -0.20
C LEU A 426 -18.82 -7.25 -0.26
N GLU A 427 -18.34 -6.49 0.73
CA GLU A 427 -16.94 -6.12 0.81
C GLU A 427 -16.11 -7.35 1.22
N ILE A 428 -15.95 -8.31 0.29
CA ILE A 428 -15.35 -9.63 0.56
C ILE A 428 -13.92 -9.51 1.07
N ALA A 429 -13.19 -8.49 0.64
CA ALA A 429 -11.87 -8.16 1.17
C ALA A 429 -11.94 -7.80 2.65
N SER A 430 -12.90 -6.96 3.06
CA SER A 430 -13.12 -6.63 4.46
C SER A 430 -13.52 -7.86 5.29
N LEU A 431 -14.37 -8.75 4.74
CA LEU A 431 -14.73 -10.00 5.41
C LEU A 431 -13.52 -10.91 5.64
N ALA A 432 -12.61 -10.99 4.67
CA ALA A 432 -11.36 -11.73 4.82
C ALA A 432 -10.45 -11.09 5.88
N VAL A 433 -10.31 -9.76 5.88
CA VAL A 433 -9.55 -9.02 6.92
C VAL A 433 -10.11 -9.29 8.33
N PHE A 434 -11.44 -9.35 8.49
CA PHE A 434 -12.06 -9.67 9.79
C PHE A 434 -11.65 -11.04 10.37
N ARG A 435 -11.16 -11.96 9.53
CA ARG A 435 -10.63 -13.25 10.00
C ARG A 435 -9.23 -13.14 10.60
N ARG A 436 -8.52 -12.04 10.37
CA ARG A 436 -7.18 -11.68 10.88
C ARG A 436 -6.03 -12.57 10.40
N ASN A 437 -6.27 -13.86 10.17
CA ASN A 437 -5.25 -14.80 9.72
C ASN A 437 -5.32 -15.00 8.20
N ALA A 438 -5.05 -13.95 7.44
CA ALA A 438 -5.15 -13.96 5.99
C ALA A 438 -4.17 -12.97 5.36
N TYR A 439 -3.76 -13.26 4.14
CA TYR A 439 -3.21 -12.24 3.24
C TYR A 439 -4.32 -11.79 2.29
N VAL A 440 -4.62 -10.50 2.24
CA VAL A 440 -5.68 -9.92 1.40
C VAL A 440 -5.08 -8.84 0.54
N TYR A 441 -5.30 -8.92 -0.76
CA TYR A 441 -5.00 -7.85 -1.70
C TYR A 441 -6.30 -7.47 -2.42
N GLN A 442 -6.59 -6.18 -2.49
CA GLN A 442 -7.61 -5.61 -3.34
C GLN A 442 -6.98 -4.54 -4.21
N GLY A 443 -7.20 -4.63 -5.52
CA GLY A 443 -6.66 -3.68 -6.49
C GLY A 443 -6.99 -4.11 -7.90
N SER A 444 -6.28 -3.57 -8.88
CA SER A 444 -6.41 -3.98 -10.27
C SER A 444 -5.02 -4.15 -10.88
N ILE A 445 -5.00 -4.44 -12.19
CA ILE A 445 -3.79 -4.59 -13.00
C ILE A 445 -3.27 -3.26 -13.52
N GLU A 446 -4.01 -2.16 -13.38
CA GLU A 446 -3.57 -0.80 -13.76
C GLU A 446 -2.21 -0.42 -13.15
N ASP A 447 -1.91 -0.97 -11.96
CA ASP A 447 -0.60 -0.93 -11.32
C ASP A 447 0.06 -2.34 -11.37
N PRO A 448 0.79 -2.64 -12.46
CA PRO A 448 1.37 -3.96 -12.67
C PRO A 448 2.38 -4.34 -11.58
N TYR A 449 3.06 -3.36 -10.99
CA TYR A 449 4.08 -3.59 -9.98
C TYR A 449 3.47 -4.00 -8.64
N ALA A 450 2.46 -3.25 -8.17
CA ALA A 450 1.74 -3.60 -6.95
C ALA A 450 1.04 -4.96 -7.10
N PHE A 451 0.46 -5.22 -8.27
CA PHE A 451 -0.23 -6.46 -8.56
C PHE A 451 0.72 -7.68 -8.63
N GLU A 452 1.85 -7.57 -9.33
CA GLU A 452 2.87 -8.64 -9.39
C GLU A 452 3.40 -8.96 -7.99
N ASN A 453 3.78 -7.94 -7.22
CA ASN A 453 4.22 -8.10 -5.84
C ASN A 453 3.15 -8.83 -4.99
N ALA A 454 1.88 -8.49 -5.20
CA ALA A 454 0.78 -9.12 -4.47
C ALA A 454 0.58 -10.59 -4.83
N LEU A 455 0.75 -10.98 -6.10
CA LEU A 455 0.71 -12.38 -6.52
C LEU A 455 1.87 -13.16 -5.93
N ARG A 456 3.09 -12.61 -6.00
CA ARG A 456 4.30 -13.24 -5.48
C ARG A 456 4.22 -13.45 -3.97
N HIS A 457 3.80 -12.43 -3.21
CA HIS A 457 3.63 -12.56 -1.76
C HIS A 457 2.49 -13.52 -1.41
N GLY A 458 1.32 -13.38 -2.04
CA GLY A 458 0.19 -14.27 -1.75
C GLY A 458 0.47 -15.74 -2.05
N LEU A 459 1.17 -16.08 -3.14
CA LEU A 459 1.53 -17.46 -3.43
C LEU A 459 2.50 -18.05 -2.40
N ASN A 460 3.37 -17.22 -1.83
CA ASN A 460 4.36 -17.64 -0.83
C ASN A 460 3.84 -17.58 0.61
N ALA A 461 2.77 -16.83 0.87
CA ALA A 461 2.16 -16.69 2.19
C ALA A 461 1.74 -18.06 2.75
N THR A 462 1.99 -18.25 4.04
CA THR A 462 1.57 -19.45 4.78
C THR A 462 0.10 -19.38 5.23
N ALA A 463 -0.51 -18.20 5.13
CA ALA A 463 -1.92 -17.95 5.42
C ALA A 463 -2.85 -18.19 4.21
N PRO A 464 -4.18 -18.33 4.47
CA PRO A 464 -5.20 -18.18 3.44
C PRO A 464 -5.05 -16.85 2.71
N VAL A 465 -5.28 -16.83 1.40
CA VAL A 465 -5.11 -15.65 0.56
C VAL A 465 -6.40 -15.28 -0.14
N LEU A 466 -6.66 -13.98 -0.24
CA LEU A 466 -7.63 -13.39 -1.15
C LEU A 466 -6.95 -12.37 -2.05
N TRP A 467 -6.98 -12.60 -3.36
CA TRP A 467 -6.78 -11.54 -4.35
C TRP A 467 -8.15 -11.12 -4.88
N ASN A 468 -8.60 -9.93 -4.49
CA ASN A 468 -9.83 -9.31 -4.95
C ASN A 468 -9.51 -8.31 -6.07
N VAL A 469 -9.61 -8.75 -7.31
CA VAL A 469 -9.05 -8.04 -8.46
C VAL A 469 -10.15 -7.44 -9.33
N LEU A 470 -10.05 -6.15 -9.63
CA LEU A 470 -10.89 -5.49 -10.62
C LEU A 470 -10.27 -5.62 -12.01
N LEU A 471 -11.04 -6.10 -12.99
CA LEU A 471 -10.63 -6.35 -14.36
C LEU A 471 -11.45 -5.49 -15.34
N PRO A 472 -10.90 -5.19 -16.54
CA PRO A 472 -11.72 -4.61 -17.60
C PRO A 472 -12.79 -5.61 -18.05
N ASP A 473 -13.91 -5.11 -18.57
CA ASP A 473 -14.94 -5.99 -19.14
C ASP A 473 -14.40 -6.67 -20.41
N ILE A 474 -14.72 -7.94 -20.61
CA ILE A 474 -14.29 -8.72 -21.79
C ILE A 474 -14.73 -8.00 -23.07
N GLY A 475 -13.79 -7.77 -23.99
CA GLY A 475 -14.04 -7.08 -25.25
C GLY A 475 -14.14 -5.55 -25.16
N SER A 476 -13.99 -4.97 -23.97
CA SER A 476 -13.86 -3.50 -23.78
C SER A 476 -12.40 -3.01 -23.71
N GLU A 477 -11.45 -3.92 -23.97
CA GLU A 477 -10.01 -3.75 -23.76
C GLU A 477 -9.33 -2.86 -24.82
N ASP A 478 -9.96 -2.68 -25.98
CA ASP A 478 -9.39 -2.03 -27.17
C ASP A 478 -9.33 -0.49 -27.07
N GLY A 479 -9.97 0.11 -26.06
CA GLY A 479 -10.08 1.56 -25.90
C GLY A 479 -9.39 2.10 -24.65
N PRO A 480 -8.80 3.32 -24.70
CA PRO A 480 -8.25 4.00 -23.51
C PRO A 480 -9.29 4.21 -22.39
N GLY A 481 -10.58 4.10 -22.73
CA GLY A 481 -11.72 4.21 -21.84
C GLY A 481 -11.79 3.15 -20.73
N SER A 482 -11.32 1.92 -20.93
CA SER A 482 -11.41 0.87 -19.90
C SER A 482 -10.39 1.06 -18.78
N LEU A 483 -9.12 1.32 -19.15
CA LEU A 483 -8.06 1.64 -18.19
C LEU A 483 -8.42 2.86 -17.33
N ILE A 484 -8.88 3.95 -17.96
CA ILE A 484 -9.25 5.15 -17.19
C ILE A 484 -10.46 4.88 -16.28
N ARG A 485 -11.41 4.04 -16.68
CA ARG A 485 -12.54 3.64 -15.81
C ARG A 485 -12.03 2.91 -14.58
N ILE A 486 -11.10 1.97 -14.73
CA ILE A 486 -10.48 1.26 -13.58
C ILE A 486 -9.75 2.24 -12.67
N HIS A 487 -8.89 3.09 -13.24
CA HIS A 487 -8.14 4.08 -12.45
C HIS A 487 -9.10 5.01 -11.67
N ARG A 488 -10.15 5.49 -12.32
CA ARG A 488 -11.17 6.36 -11.70
C ARG A 488 -12.03 5.60 -10.68
N ALA A 489 -12.23 4.28 -10.83
CA ALA A 489 -12.89 3.47 -9.80
C ALA A 489 -12.09 3.45 -8.49
N ILE A 490 -10.77 3.36 -8.59
CA ILE A 490 -9.86 3.37 -7.44
C ILE A 490 -9.81 4.77 -6.81
N GLU A 491 -9.53 5.78 -7.63
CA GLU A 491 -9.38 7.16 -7.19
C GLU A 491 -10.68 7.71 -6.55
N SER A 492 -11.84 7.34 -7.09
CA SER A 492 -13.16 7.73 -6.56
C SER A 492 -13.63 6.92 -5.35
N ARG A 493 -12.79 6.01 -4.84
CA ARG A 493 -13.07 5.09 -3.72
C ARG A 493 -14.21 4.10 -3.99
N GLN A 494 -14.54 3.83 -5.26
CA GLN A 494 -15.52 2.80 -5.61
C GLN A 494 -14.93 1.40 -5.41
N PHE A 495 -13.65 1.22 -5.75
CA PHE A 495 -12.87 0.01 -5.54
C PHE A 495 -11.47 0.38 -5.02
N PRO A 496 -11.33 0.89 -3.79
CA PRO A 496 -10.04 1.36 -3.27
C PRO A 496 -9.02 0.21 -3.16
N ARG A 497 -7.74 0.52 -3.27
CA ARG A 497 -6.67 -0.45 -3.05
C ARG A 497 -6.54 -0.77 -1.55
N LEU A 498 -6.28 -2.03 -1.25
CA LEU A 498 -6.09 -2.52 0.12
C LEU A 498 -5.10 -3.67 0.11
N THR A 499 -4.09 -3.62 0.98
CA THR A 499 -3.27 -4.80 1.29
C THR A 499 -3.36 -5.09 2.78
N TYR A 500 -3.61 -6.35 3.13
CA TYR A 500 -3.54 -6.87 4.49
C TYR A 500 -2.61 -8.07 4.50
N ASP A 501 -1.50 -8.01 5.23
CA ASP A 501 -0.48 -9.04 5.30
C ASP A 501 -0.10 -9.32 6.75
N ILE A 502 -0.47 -10.50 7.25
CA ILE A 502 -0.13 -10.93 8.61
C ILE A 502 1.38 -11.16 8.80
N GLU A 503 2.12 -11.41 7.72
CA GLU A 503 3.56 -11.66 7.76
C GLU A 503 4.38 -10.35 7.73
N ALA A 504 3.75 -9.20 7.48
CA ALA A 504 4.42 -7.90 7.39
C ALA A 504 4.95 -7.36 8.74
N GLY A 505 4.45 -7.87 9.87
CA GLY A 505 4.92 -7.46 11.20
C GLY A 505 4.13 -8.10 12.34
N VAL A 506 4.41 -7.68 13.57
CA VAL A 506 3.77 -8.25 14.78
C VAL A 506 2.51 -7.49 15.17
N ASP A 507 2.49 -6.18 14.94
CA ASP A 507 1.38 -5.30 15.32
C ASP A 507 0.30 -5.28 14.25
N PHE A 508 -0.96 -5.21 14.66
CA PHE A 508 -2.10 -5.16 13.72
C PHE A 508 -1.98 -4.01 12.70
N GLY A 509 -1.48 -2.84 13.13
CA GLY A 509 -1.28 -1.71 12.24
C GLY A 509 -0.25 -1.96 11.13
N SER A 510 0.75 -2.81 11.39
CA SER A 510 1.76 -3.19 10.37
C SER A 510 1.19 -4.12 9.30
N HIS A 511 0.07 -4.79 9.59
CA HIS A 511 -0.56 -5.70 8.64
C HIS A 511 -1.32 -4.96 7.54
N PHE A 512 -1.82 -3.76 7.79
CA PHE A 512 -2.79 -3.10 6.91
C PHE A 512 -2.18 -1.89 6.19
N ASN A 513 -2.25 -1.86 4.85
CA ASN A 513 -1.66 -0.80 4.03
C ASN A 513 -2.68 -0.24 3.02
N LEU A 514 -2.79 1.11 3.00
CA LEU A 514 -3.61 1.89 2.07
C LEU A 514 -2.82 2.94 1.26
N GLU A 515 -1.50 3.05 1.46
CA GLU A 515 -0.65 4.10 0.90
C GLU A 515 -0.62 4.08 -0.63
N ASN A 516 -0.89 2.93 -1.23
CA ASN A 516 -0.99 2.77 -2.69
C ASN A 516 -2.19 3.50 -3.32
N ASN A 517 -3.07 4.12 -2.53
CA ASN A 517 -4.17 4.93 -3.05
C ASN A 517 -3.76 6.41 -3.20
N PRO A 518 -4.22 7.12 -4.25
CA PRO A 518 -4.03 8.56 -4.39
C PRO A 518 -4.58 9.34 -3.17
N GLN A 519 -3.76 10.25 -2.61
CA GLN A 519 -4.08 11.12 -1.47
C GLN A 519 -4.89 10.37 -0.39
N CYS A 520 -4.30 9.29 0.14
CA CYS A 520 -5.00 8.32 1.00
C CYS A 520 -5.50 8.89 2.34
N ASP A 521 -5.03 10.07 2.75
CA ASP A 521 -5.50 10.83 3.91
C ASP A 521 -6.82 11.59 3.63
N LEU A 522 -7.10 11.90 2.36
CA LEU A 522 -8.31 12.62 1.98
C LEU A 522 -9.50 11.68 1.74
N LEU A 523 -10.70 12.18 2.06
CA LEU A 523 -11.96 11.47 1.74
C LEU A 523 -12.20 11.43 0.23
N TYR A 524 -11.86 12.53 -0.45
CA TYR A 524 -11.91 12.69 -1.89
C TYR A 524 -10.57 13.29 -2.34
N PRO A 525 -9.85 12.67 -3.28
CA PRO A 525 -8.64 13.26 -3.83
C PRO A 525 -8.97 14.56 -4.58
N ASN A 526 -8.05 15.51 -4.56
CA ASN A 526 -8.17 16.81 -5.21
C ASN A 526 -7.30 16.84 -6.46
N GLN A 527 -7.84 17.38 -7.55
CA GLN A 527 -7.11 17.64 -8.78
C GLN A 527 -7.09 19.13 -9.10
N THR A 528 -5.99 19.57 -9.70
CA THR A 528 -5.81 20.95 -10.16
C THR A 528 -6.35 21.11 -11.58
N LEU A 529 -7.20 22.12 -11.79
CA LEU A 529 -7.81 22.46 -13.06
C LEU A 529 -7.26 23.81 -13.58
N GLU A 530 -6.85 23.89 -14.84
CA GLU A 530 -6.52 25.17 -15.49
C GLU A 530 -7.72 25.68 -16.30
N ILE A 531 -8.26 26.84 -15.92
CA ILE A 531 -9.37 27.48 -16.63
C ILE A 531 -8.81 28.63 -17.47
N LYS A 532 -9.03 28.58 -18.79
CA LYS A 532 -8.74 29.70 -19.70
C LYS A 532 -9.96 30.62 -19.75
N ASN A 533 -9.82 31.80 -19.15
CA ASN A 533 -10.81 32.87 -19.19
C ASN A 533 -10.39 33.96 -20.19
N PRO A 534 -11.34 34.77 -20.72
CA PRO A 534 -11.03 35.88 -21.62
C PRO A 534 -10.02 36.91 -21.08
N GLY A 535 -9.82 36.95 -19.74
CA GLY A 535 -8.91 37.86 -19.04
C GLY A 535 -7.64 37.23 -18.46
N GLY A 536 -7.40 35.92 -18.63
CA GLY A 536 -6.24 35.24 -18.02
C GLY A 536 -6.39 33.73 -17.85
N LYS A 537 -5.37 33.09 -17.26
CA LYS A 537 -5.45 31.70 -16.79
C LYS A 537 -5.73 31.69 -15.29
N ASP A 538 -6.76 30.98 -14.88
CA ASP A 538 -7.08 30.73 -13.47
C ASP A 538 -6.88 29.25 -13.14
N THR A 539 -6.60 28.94 -11.88
CA THR A 539 -6.43 27.57 -11.40
C THR A 539 -7.43 27.27 -10.30
N GLU A 540 -8.18 26.16 -10.43
CA GLU A 540 -9.20 25.74 -9.47
C GLU A 540 -8.87 24.33 -8.93
N GLN A 541 -9.20 24.05 -7.68
CA GLN A 541 -9.10 22.71 -7.09
C GLN A 541 -10.47 22.04 -7.17
N ILE A 542 -10.51 20.83 -7.74
CA ILE A 542 -11.73 20.02 -7.81
C ILE A 542 -11.53 18.69 -7.09
N SER A 543 -12.46 18.37 -6.19
CA SER A 543 -12.49 17.06 -5.52
C SER A 543 -13.15 16.02 -6.41
N LEU A 544 -12.47 14.90 -6.64
CA LEU A 544 -13.01 13.76 -7.36
C LEU A 544 -13.76 12.85 -6.40
N SER A 545 -15.07 12.78 -6.60
CA SER A 545 -15.98 11.99 -5.78
C SER A 545 -16.44 10.72 -6.50
N SER A 546 -17.09 9.83 -5.74
CA SER A 546 -17.79 8.68 -6.32
C SER A 546 -18.87 9.05 -7.34
N ALA A 547 -19.38 10.30 -7.32
CA ALA A 547 -20.34 10.79 -8.31
C ALA A 547 -19.70 11.00 -9.69
N ASP A 548 -18.44 11.44 -9.74
CA ASP A 548 -17.69 11.65 -10.98
C ASP A 548 -17.48 10.33 -11.71
N TYR A 549 -17.17 9.26 -10.97
CA TYR A 549 -17.11 7.90 -11.51
C TYR A 549 -18.47 7.41 -12.00
N LEU A 550 -19.54 7.58 -11.21
CA LEU A 550 -20.89 7.17 -11.63
C LEU A 550 -21.32 7.87 -12.93
N ALA A 551 -20.91 9.13 -13.12
CA ALA A 551 -21.17 9.90 -14.32
C ALA A 551 -20.37 9.46 -15.56
N MET A 552 -19.38 8.57 -15.43
CA MET A 552 -18.70 7.97 -16.59
C MET A 552 -19.57 6.93 -17.31
N GLU A 553 -20.62 6.45 -16.67
CA GLU A 553 -21.54 5.47 -17.22
C GLU A 553 -22.68 6.17 -17.99
N THR A 554 -22.91 5.78 -19.24
CA THR A 554 -23.82 6.49 -20.16
C THR A 554 -25.25 6.59 -19.59
N ARG A 555 -25.76 5.49 -19.02
CA ARG A 555 -27.11 5.48 -18.42
C ARG A 555 -27.23 6.44 -17.23
N ASN A 556 -26.16 6.61 -16.45
CA ASN A 556 -26.14 7.47 -15.28
C ASN A 556 -25.97 8.93 -15.71
N LEU A 557 -25.09 9.21 -16.67
CA LEU A 557 -24.86 10.54 -17.21
C LEU A 557 -26.15 11.15 -17.77
N GLN A 558 -26.98 10.36 -18.46
CA GLN A 558 -28.29 10.80 -18.97
C GLN A 558 -29.26 11.25 -17.84
N THR A 559 -29.07 10.77 -16.61
CA THR A 559 -29.89 11.19 -15.47
C THR A 559 -29.52 12.58 -14.95
N LEU A 560 -28.33 13.11 -15.25
CA LEU A 560 -27.84 14.40 -14.74
C LEU A 560 -28.52 15.61 -15.35
N GLU A 561 -28.92 16.59 -14.53
CA GLU A 561 -29.49 17.85 -15.04
C GLU A 561 -28.38 18.88 -15.25
N ILE A 562 -28.13 19.27 -16.50
CA ILE A 562 -27.16 20.32 -16.82
C ILE A 562 -27.74 21.67 -16.42
N ILE A 563 -27.03 22.38 -15.56
CA ILE A 563 -27.42 23.67 -15.02
C ILE A 563 -26.97 24.77 -15.99
N PRO A 564 -27.89 25.60 -16.50
CA PRO A 564 -27.53 26.70 -17.39
C PRO A 564 -26.51 27.66 -16.78
N GLY A 565 -25.62 28.21 -17.60
CA GLY A 565 -24.51 29.06 -17.16
C GLY A 565 -24.95 30.31 -16.39
N TRP A 566 -26.12 30.87 -16.75
CA TRP A 566 -26.73 32.02 -16.09
C TRP A 566 -27.28 31.73 -14.68
N TYR A 567 -27.54 30.46 -14.33
CA TYR A 567 -28.09 30.13 -13.01
C TYR A 567 -26.97 29.96 -11.99
N GLN A 568 -26.56 31.05 -11.35
CA GLN A 568 -25.63 31.03 -10.23
C GLN A 568 -26.40 31.20 -8.92
N ASN A 569 -26.26 30.25 -8.00
CA ASN A 569 -26.97 30.25 -6.73
C ASN A 569 -26.11 29.59 -5.65
N GLU A 570 -26.01 30.21 -4.47
CA GLU A 570 -25.28 29.70 -3.29
C GLU A 570 -25.82 28.34 -2.80
N LYS A 571 -27.03 27.96 -3.22
CA LYS A 571 -27.63 26.67 -2.91
C LYS A 571 -27.07 25.52 -3.76
N LEU A 572 -26.33 25.81 -4.82
CA LEU A 572 -25.60 24.80 -5.58
C LEU A 572 -24.26 24.57 -4.90
N VAL A 573 -24.02 23.34 -4.45
CA VAL A 573 -22.85 23.02 -3.64
C VAL A 573 -22.15 21.78 -4.21
N PRO A 574 -20.81 21.76 -4.31
CA PRO A 574 -20.08 20.56 -4.71
C PRO A 574 -20.52 19.34 -3.89
N VAL A 575 -20.63 18.18 -4.53
CA VAL A 575 -21.12 16.97 -3.86
C VAL A 575 -20.27 16.59 -2.62
N ALA A 576 -18.96 16.85 -2.64
CA ALA A 576 -18.06 16.62 -1.52
C ALA A 576 -18.44 17.47 -0.28
N ASP A 577 -18.72 18.75 -0.50
CA ASP A 577 -19.13 19.69 0.55
C ASP A 577 -20.54 19.39 1.06
N TYR A 578 -21.46 19.08 0.13
CA TYR A 578 -22.83 18.70 0.45
C TYR A 578 -22.89 17.50 1.40
N LEU A 579 -21.94 16.56 1.28
CA LEU A 579 -21.89 15.37 2.14
C LEU A 579 -21.20 15.64 3.48
N SER A 580 -20.40 16.69 3.59
CA SER A 580 -19.63 17.04 4.79
C SER A 580 -20.40 17.98 5.74
N ASP A 581 -21.32 18.78 5.19
CA ASP A 581 -22.16 19.74 5.90
C ASP A 581 -23.19 19.09 6.87
N ASP A 582 -23.56 19.82 7.93
CA ASP A 582 -24.66 19.44 8.84
C ASP A 582 -26.00 19.34 8.09
N PRO A 583 -26.79 18.26 8.24
CA PRO A 583 -28.11 18.12 7.61
C PRO A 583 -29.03 19.35 7.71
N LYS A 584 -28.92 20.17 8.75
CA LYS A 584 -29.70 21.41 8.90
C LYS A 584 -29.31 22.50 7.90
N THR A 585 -28.03 22.61 7.53
CA THR A 585 -27.55 23.61 6.55
C THR A 585 -27.83 23.17 5.11
N LEU A 586 -28.14 21.89 4.89
CA LEU A 586 -28.43 21.31 3.58
C LEU A 586 -29.85 21.58 3.06
N ILE A 587 -30.72 22.20 3.86
CA ILE A 587 -32.12 22.44 3.47
C ILE A 587 -32.19 23.32 2.21
N GLY A 588 -32.66 22.71 1.12
CA GLY A 588 -32.80 23.36 -0.18
C GLY A 588 -31.50 23.55 -0.96
N LYS A 589 -30.38 22.97 -0.50
CA LYS A 589 -29.15 22.87 -1.28
C LYS A 589 -29.23 21.69 -2.26
N ILE A 590 -28.57 21.81 -3.41
CA ILE A 590 -28.55 20.79 -4.46
C ILE A 590 -27.08 20.45 -4.78
N PRO A 591 -26.67 19.18 -4.67
CA PRO A 591 -25.33 18.74 -4.96
C PRO A 591 -25.04 18.76 -6.46
N ILE A 592 -23.83 19.21 -6.83
CA ILE A 592 -23.38 19.31 -8.22
C ILE A 592 -22.02 18.65 -8.44
N ILE A 593 -21.76 18.26 -9.69
CA ILE A 593 -20.43 17.91 -10.23
C ILE A 593 -20.10 18.80 -11.44
N GLN A 594 -18.82 18.86 -11.81
CA GLN A 594 -18.37 19.59 -13.00
C GLN A 594 -18.25 18.64 -14.21
N VAL A 595 -18.79 19.08 -15.35
CA VAL A 595 -18.76 18.32 -16.61
C VAL A 595 -18.33 19.24 -17.74
N VAL A 596 -17.88 18.67 -18.85
CA VAL A 596 -17.49 19.44 -20.04
C VAL A 596 -18.22 18.94 -21.28
N ASP A 597 -18.56 19.86 -22.18
CA ASP A 597 -19.08 19.53 -23.51
C ASP A 597 -17.96 19.20 -24.49
N GLU A 598 -18.30 18.82 -25.73
CA GLU A 598 -17.34 18.41 -26.78
C GLU A 598 -16.25 19.46 -27.05
N ASP A 599 -16.55 20.74 -26.87
CA ASP A 599 -15.64 21.88 -27.05
C ASP A 599 -14.80 22.19 -25.79
N TYR A 600 -14.88 21.34 -24.75
CA TYR A 600 -14.24 21.55 -23.45
C TYR A 600 -14.71 22.83 -22.74
N LYS A 601 -15.97 23.24 -22.96
CA LYS A 601 -16.62 24.28 -22.15
C LYS A 601 -17.08 23.69 -20.84
N LEU A 602 -16.86 24.43 -19.76
CA LEU A 602 -17.20 24.02 -18.40
C LEU A 602 -18.69 24.20 -18.11
N HIS A 603 -19.34 23.11 -17.70
CA HIS A 603 -20.74 23.07 -17.28
C HIS A 603 -20.86 22.49 -15.87
N ARG A 604 -21.98 22.79 -15.19
CA ARG A 604 -22.31 22.21 -13.89
C ARG A 604 -23.49 21.27 -14.05
N ALA A 605 -23.42 20.10 -13.46
CA ALA A 605 -24.48 19.11 -13.51
C ALA A 605 -25.01 18.81 -12.10
N ALA A 606 -26.31 18.97 -11.88
CA ALA A 606 -26.96 18.50 -10.66
C ALA A 606 -27.11 16.98 -10.69
N ILE A 607 -26.83 16.34 -9.55
CA ILE A 607 -27.02 14.89 -9.38
C ILE A 607 -28.38 14.61 -8.74
N PRO A 608 -29.05 13.48 -9.08
CA PRO A 608 -30.31 13.12 -8.44
C PRO A 608 -30.08 12.60 -7.01
N ALA A 609 -31.06 12.79 -6.12
CA ALA A 609 -30.95 12.37 -4.72
C ALA A 609 -30.72 10.86 -4.53
N SER A 610 -31.14 10.02 -5.49
CA SER A 610 -30.92 8.57 -5.48
C SER A 610 -29.43 8.21 -5.41
N TRP A 611 -28.53 9.05 -5.92
CA TRP A 611 -27.09 8.80 -5.88
C TRP A 611 -26.48 8.99 -4.49
N LEU A 612 -27.10 9.80 -3.63
CA LEU A 612 -26.52 10.20 -2.36
C LEU A 612 -26.28 9.02 -1.41
N GLN A 613 -27.14 8.01 -1.41
CA GLN A 613 -26.95 6.83 -0.56
C GLN A 613 -25.70 6.04 -0.98
N ARG A 614 -25.50 5.83 -2.29
CA ARG A 614 -24.33 5.12 -2.81
C ARG A 614 -23.03 5.89 -2.53
N ILE A 615 -23.02 7.20 -2.77
CA ILE A 615 -21.84 8.05 -2.54
C ILE A 615 -21.49 8.08 -1.04
N ARG A 616 -22.49 8.19 -0.16
CA ARG A 616 -22.29 8.10 1.30
C ARG A 616 -21.72 6.74 1.70
N SER A 617 -22.29 5.65 1.19
CA SER A 617 -21.80 4.29 1.47
C SER A 617 -20.33 4.11 1.08
N ARG A 618 -19.90 4.60 -0.10
CA ARG A 618 -18.49 4.54 -0.52
C ARG A 618 -17.57 5.38 0.37
N ARG A 619 -17.98 6.59 0.71
CA ARG A 619 -17.23 7.46 1.64
C ARG A 619 -17.10 6.84 3.03
N ASP A 620 -18.19 6.29 3.56
CA ASP A 620 -18.20 5.70 4.90
C ASP A 620 -17.38 4.40 4.92
N TYR A 621 -17.39 3.63 3.82
CA TYR A 621 -16.47 2.50 3.64
C TYR A 621 -15.00 2.93 3.60
N TRP A 622 -14.67 4.01 2.88
CA TRP A 622 -13.31 4.55 2.86
C TRP A 622 -12.85 4.99 4.25
N ARG A 623 -13.69 5.68 5.02
CA ARG A 623 -13.40 6.02 6.42
C ARG A 623 -13.13 4.79 7.28
N PHE A 624 -13.92 3.73 7.09
CA PHE A 624 -13.70 2.46 7.78
C PHE A 624 -12.32 1.87 7.45
N LEU A 625 -11.93 1.87 6.18
CA LEU A 625 -10.59 1.41 5.78
C LEU A 625 -9.49 2.32 6.35
N GLN A 626 -9.64 3.64 6.32
CA GLN A 626 -8.67 4.59 6.88
C GLN A 626 -8.46 4.40 8.39
N GLU A 627 -9.51 4.06 9.14
CA GLU A 627 -9.42 3.74 10.57
C GLU A 627 -8.67 2.42 10.79
N LEU A 628 -8.96 1.38 9.99
CA LEU A 628 -8.25 0.10 10.06
C LEU A 628 -6.76 0.22 9.70
N GLY A 629 -6.43 1.04 8.69
CA GLY A 629 -5.07 1.28 8.23
C GLY A 629 -4.32 2.35 9.01
N GLY A 630 -4.89 2.93 10.06
CA GLY A 630 -4.24 3.94 10.89
C GLY A 630 -3.99 5.30 10.21
N VAL A 631 -4.43 5.50 8.96
CA VAL A 631 -4.22 6.74 8.19
C VAL A 631 -4.99 7.92 8.82
N ARG A 632 -6.21 7.66 9.30
CA ARG A 632 -7.05 8.64 10.00
C ARG A 632 -7.77 8.01 11.18
N SER A 633 -7.01 7.53 12.16
CA SER A 633 -7.63 7.00 13.37
C SER A 633 -8.22 8.12 14.23
N GLN A 634 -9.52 8.06 14.50
CA GLN A 634 -10.18 9.02 15.38
C GLN A 634 -9.55 9.04 16.78
N HIS A 635 -9.08 7.90 17.28
CA HIS A 635 -8.39 7.81 18.56
C HIS A 635 -7.07 8.57 18.54
N PHE A 636 -6.30 8.44 17.44
CA PHE A 636 -5.07 9.18 17.25
C PHE A 636 -5.35 10.69 17.10
N GLU A 637 -6.33 11.08 16.28
CA GLU A 637 -6.71 12.49 16.10
C GLU A 637 -7.15 13.12 17.44
N ASN A 638 -7.94 12.42 18.26
CA ASN A 638 -8.36 12.89 19.58
C ASN A 638 -7.18 13.06 20.55
N LYS A 639 -6.25 12.11 20.57
CA LYS A 639 -5.02 12.21 21.38
C LYS A 639 -4.11 13.33 20.91
N LEU A 640 -3.96 13.50 19.60
CA LEU A 640 -3.18 14.58 19.02
C LEU A 640 -3.82 15.93 19.32
N ALA A 641 -5.14 16.07 19.22
CA ALA A 641 -5.86 17.30 19.53
C ALA A 641 -5.77 17.68 21.01
N THR A 642 -5.91 16.71 21.91
CA THR A 642 -5.74 16.93 23.36
C THR A 642 -4.31 17.32 23.70
N SER A 643 -3.31 16.60 23.17
CA SER A 643 -1.90 16.95 23.32
C SER A 643 -1.57 18.35 22.77
N LYS A 644 -2.08 18.69 21.57
CA LYS A 644 -1.94 20.04 20.99
C LYS A 644 -2.59 21.09 21.88
N ALA A 645 -3.78 20.86 22.43
CA ALA A 645 -4.47 21.79 23.31
C ALA A 645 -3.75 21.99 24.66
N GLU A 646 -3.17 20.93 25.21
CA GLU A 646 -2.35 21.01 26.42
C GLU A 646 -1.05 21.79 26.15
N TRP A 647 -0.41 21.53 25.01
CA TRP A 647 0.79 22.24 24.58
C TRP A 647 0.54 23.72 24.32
N THR A 648 -0.54 24.08 23.61
CA THR A 648 -0.89 25.49 23.36
C THR A 648 -1.17 26.23 24.67
N LYS A 649 -1.94 25.62 25.57
CA LYS A 649 -2.20 26.18 26.91
C LYS A 649 -0.93 26.34 27.74
N ALA A 650 -0.01 25.39 27.68
CA ALA A 650 1.29 25.49 28.36
C ALA A 650 2.15 26.61 27.77
N LYS A 651 2.17 26.77 26.44
CA LYS A 651 2.87 27.84 25.74
C LYS A 651 2.31 29.22 26.10
N GLU A 652 0.99 29.37 26.11
CA GLU A 652 0.31 30.60 26.55
C GLU A 652 0.63 30.95 28.01
N ALA A 653 0.60 29.96 28.91
CA ALA A 653 0.94 30.16 30.31
C ALA A 653 2.41 30.56 30.50
N ALA A 654 3.33 29.95 29.75
CA ALA A 654 4.76 30.28 29.76
C ALA A 654 4.99 31.71 29.23
N LEU A 655 4.30 32.10 28.16
CA LEU A 655 4.39 33.45 27.60
C LEU A 655 3.89 34.49 28.59
N LYS A 656 2.73 34.25 29.22
CA LYS A 656 2.19 35.14 30.27
C LYS A 656 3.12 35.23 31.49
N ALA A 657 3.76 34.13 31.89
CA ALA A 657 4.73 34.13 32.97
C ALA A 657 6.01 34.90 32.58
N LEU A 658 6.45 34.82 31.33
CA LEU A 658 7.58 35.58 30.81
C LEU A 658 7.26 37.08 30.77
N GLU A 659 6.09 37.47 30.29
CA GLU A 659 5.63 38.86 30.30
C GLU A 659 5.57 39.42 31.73
N ALA A 660 5.03 38.64 32.67
CA ALA A 660 5.02 39.02 34.09
C ALA A 660 6.43 39.24 34.64
N ARG A 661 7.38 38.32 34.40
CA ARG A 661 8.78 38.46 34.82
C ARG A 661 9.45 39.68 34.19
N LEU A 662 9.25 39.90 32.89
CA LEU A 662 9.80 41.06 32.21
C LEU A 662 9.23 42.34 32.82
N SER A 663 7.92 42.42 33.05
CA SER A 663 7.31 43.60 33.68
C SER A 663 7.86 43.87 35.09
N GLU A 664 8.07 42.82 35.88
CA GLU A 664 8.66 42.93 37.22
C GLU A 664 10.13 43.40 37.14
N GLU A 665 10.89 42.90 36.18
CA GLU A 665 12.27 43.36 35.92
C GLU A 665 12.30 44.83 35.45
N TYR A 666 11.35 45.25 34.61
CA TYR A 666 11.22 46.65 34.20
C TYR A 666 10.88 47.56 35.38
N GLU A 667 9.92 47.18 36.24
CA GLU A 667 9.54 48.00 37.40
C GLU A 667 10.65 48.05 38.46
N THR A 668 11.38 46.95 38.70
CA THR A 668 12.54 46.95 39.60
C THR A 668 13.68 47.83 39.09
N ARG A 669 14.00 47.78 37.78
CA ARG A 669 14.97 48.69 37.16
C ARG A 669 14.52 50.15 37.27
N ARG A 670 13.25 50.44 37.00
CA ARG A 670 12.67 51.78 37.14
C ARG A 670 12.78 52.30 38.58
N ALA A 671 12.47 51.48 39.57
CA ALA A 671 12.58 51.85 40.98
C ALA A 671 14.04 52.17 41.37
N ALA A 672 15.01 51.37 40.91
CA ALA A 672 16.43 51.62 41.13
C ALA A 672 16.91 52.92 40.47
N ASP A 673 16.45 53.22 39.26
CA ASP A 673 16.78 54.47 38.55
C ASP A 673 16.21 55.71 39.27
N ILE A 674 14.99 55.62 39.81
CA ILE A 674 14.39 56.68 40.63
C ILE A 674 15.20 56.89 41.91
N GLU A 675 15.58 55.81 42.62
CA GLU A 675 16.38 55.92 43.85
C GLU A 675 17.73 56.59 43.58
N LYS A 676 18.39 56.20 42.48
CA LYS A 676 19.65 56.82 42.05
C LYS A 676 19.48 58.32 41.77
N THR A 677 18.41 58.68 41.05
CA THR A 677 18.09 60.09 40.75
C THR A 677 17.85 60.90 42.03
N ILE A 678 17.11 60.36 43.01
CA ILE A 678 16.88 61.01 44.30
C ILE A 678 18.21 61.21 45.04
N ARG A 679 19.08 60.20 45.04
CA ARG A 679 20.41 60.28 45.67
C ARG A 679 21.27 61.37 45.03
N ASP A 680 21.26 61.44 43.70
CA ASP A 680 22.02 62.44 42.93
C ASP A 680 21.49 63.87 43.21
N ILE A 681 20.17 64.05 43.32
CA ILE A 681 19.54 65.32 43.71
C ILE A 681 19.91 65.69 45.16
N LEU A 682 19.88 64.74 46.09
CA LEU A 682 20.24 64.97 47.49
C LEU A 682 21.71 65.40 47.62
N PHE A 683 22.60 64.76 46.84
CA PHE A 683 24.02 65.09 46.79
C PHE A 683 24.24 66.51 46.23
N ALA A 684 23.52 66.89 45.17
CA ALA A 684 23.56 68.23 44.60
C ALA A 684 23.05 69.33 45.55
N LEU A 685 22.02 69.02 46.35
CA LEU A 685 21.50 69.90 47.42
C LEU A 685 22.51 70.08 48.55
N MET A 686 23.22 69.02 48.95
CA MET A 686 24.27 69.08 49.97
C MET A 686 25.51 69.87 49.50
N GLU A 687 25.79 69.90 48.19
CA GLU A 687 26.86 70.71 47.59
C GLU A 687 26.50 72.20 47.40
N GLY A 688 25.29 72.64 47.79
CA GLY A 688 24.91 74.05 47.78
C GLY A 688 24.67 74.67 46.39
N LYS A 689 24.32 73.86 45.39
CA LYS A 689 23.93 74.35 44.05
C LYS A 689 22.44 74.68 44.02
N THR A 690 22.09 75.95 43.81
CA THR A 690 20.71 76.48 43.82
C THR A 690 20.02 76.46 42.46
N ASP A 691 20.24 75.44 41.64
CA ASP A 691 19.55 75.30 40.35
C ASP A 691 18.99 73.89 40.20
N LEU A 692 17.84 73.65 40.86
CA LEU A 692 17.15 72.36 40.90
C LEU A 692 16.20 72.13 39.71
N ALA A 693 16.02 73.12 38.82
CA ALA A 693 15.05 73.04 37.74
C ALA A 693 15.49 72.14 36.57
N SER A 694 16.78 71.85 36.41
CA SER A 694 17.31 71.06 35.29
C SER A 694 17.44 69.55 35.56
N LEU A 695 17.06 69.08 36.76
CA LEU A 695 17.15 67.66 37.17
C LEU A 695 15.78 66.96 37.26
N ALA A 696 14.68 67.64 36.92
CA ALA A 696 13.36 67.03 36.84
C ALA A 696 13.26 66.13 35.59
N VAL A 697 13.38 64.82 35.83
CA VAL A 697 13.37 63.76 34.84
C VAL A 697 12.03 63.69 34.08
N ASN A 698 12.11 63.61 32.75
CA ASN A 698 11.04 63.06 31.91
C ASN A 698 10.93 61.54 32.18
N SER A 699 10.12 61.13 33.15
CA SER A 699 9.81 59.71 33.38
C SER A 699 8.37 59.49 33.83
N ILE A 700 7.42 59.94 33.01
CA ILE A 700 6.01 59.57 33.18
C ILE A 700 5.37 59.26 31.82
N THR A 701 5.70 58.09 31.27
CA THR A 701 4.73 57.30 30.50
C THR A 701 5.01 55.81 30.72
N PRO A 702 4.01 55.00 31.09
CA PRO A 702 4.15 53.55 31.04
C PRO A 702 4.16 53.14 29.56
N VAL A 703 5.24 52.50 29.10
CA VAL A 703 5.20 51.74 27.85
C VAL A 703 4.75 50.34 28.23
N PRO A 704 3.56 49.88 27.80
CA PRO A 704 3.19 48.48 27.99
C PRO A 704 4.17 47.62 27.17
N VAL A 705 4.95 46.81 27.85
CA VAL A 705 5.70 45.71 27.21
C VAL A 705 4.67 44.64 26.88
N SER A 706 4.04 44.80 25.71
CA SER A 706 3.20 43.78 25.11
C SER A 706 4.07 42.98 24.16
N VAL A 707 4.32 41.71 24.48
CA VAL A 707 4.89 40.78 23.51
C VAL A 707 3.72 40.28 22.68
N LYS A 708 3.47 40.94 21.53
CA LYS A 708 2.51 40.39 20.58
C LYS A 708 3.10 39.09 20.02
N LEU A 709 2.36 38.00 20.19
CA LEU A 709 2.44 36.87 19.28
C LEU A 709 2.11 37.42 17.89
N GLU A 710 3.10 37.42 16.99
CA GLU A 710 2.79 37.10 15.61
C GLU A 710 2.18 35.70 15.67
N THR A 711 0.85 35.66 15.55
CA THR A 711 0.20 34.51 14.96
C THR A 711 0.85 34.36 13.60
N ASP A 712 1.64 33.31 13.43
CA ASP A 712 1.91 32.76 12.12
C ASP A 712 0.53 32.43 11.53
N GLU A 713 -0.05 33.41 10.84
CA GLU A 713 -0.93 33.12 9.73
C GLU A 713 -0.10 32.24 8.81
N GLU A 714 -0.62 31.04 8.62
CA GLU A 714 -0.12 29.96 7.82
C GLU A 714 0.03 30.45 6.37
N SER A 715 1.13 31.14 6.09
CA SER A 715 1.68 31.24 4.75
C SER A 715 2.24 29.86 4.43
N VAL A 716 1.51 29.15 3.58
CA VAL A 716 1.95 27.92 2.93
C VAL A 716 3.23 28.22 2.15
N GLU A 717 4.37 28.07 2.82
CA GLU A 717 5.67 27.94 2.17
C GLU A 717 5.87 26.46 1.83
N THR A 718 6.01 26.25 0.52
CA THR A 718 6.36 25.01 -0.16
C THR A 718 7.48 24.23 0.56
N VAL A 719 7.16 23.00 0.96
CA VAL A 719 8.15 21.97 1.28
C VAL A 719 8.88 21.61 -0.03
N PRO A 720 10.22 21.77 -0.14
CA PRO A 720 10.96 21.20 -1.25
C PRO A 720 11.04 19.68 -1.11
N ALA A 721 10.97 19.00 -2.25
CA ALA A 721 11.09 17.55 -2.42
C ALA A 721 12.33 16.94 -1.73
N PRO A 722 12.24 15.66 -1.30
CA PRO A 722 13.30 14.99 -0.55
C PRO A 722 14.49 14.67 -1.47
N LYS A 723 15.69 15.14 -1.08
CA LYS A 723 16.96 14.62 -1.59
C LYS A 723 17.51 13.58 -0.61
N GLU A 724 17.72 12.38 -1.16
CA GLU A 724 18.75 11.39 -0.82
C GLU A 724 19.08 11.16 0.66
N THR A 725 18.62 10.00 1.14
CA THR A 725 19.33 9.05 2.03
C THR A 725 20.65 9.54 2.65
N HIS A 726 20.55 10.14 3.84
CA HIS A 726 21.62 10.08 4.83
C HIS A 726 21.37 8.88 5.74
N LYS A 727 22.36 7.97 5.80
CA LYS A 727 22.48 6.97 6.87
C LYS A 727 22.33 7.67 8.22
N GLU A 728 21.48 7.14 9.10
CA GLU A 728 21.43 7.52 10.52
C GLU A 728 22.83 7.38 11.12
N GLU A 729 23.53 8.50 11.30
CA GLU A 729 24.55 8.60 12.32
C GLU A 729 23.84 9.02 13.60
N VAL A 730 23.85 8.13 14.60
CA VAL A 730 23.37 8.39 15.96
C VAL A 730 24.02 9.68 16.48
N SER A 731 23.27 10.78 16.53
CA SER A 731 23.77 12.06 17.03
C SER A 731 23.79 12.04 18.56
N VAL A 732 24.90 11.58 19.15
CA VAL A 732 25.08 11.57 20.61
C VAL A 732 25.01 12.99 21.17
N SER A 733 24.07 13.24 22.07
CA SER A 733 23.89 14.55 22.70
C SER A 733 25.12 14.97 23.51
N LYS A 734 25.57 16.22 23.35
CA LYS A 734 26.72 16.80 24.08
C LYS A 734 26.41 17.10 25.55
N VAL A 735 25.14 17.11 25.95
CA VAL A 735 24.71 17.43 27.32
C VAL A 735 23.75 16.38 27.87
N PRO A 736 23.77 16.10 29.18
CA PRO A 736 22.79 15.23 29.81
C PRO A 736 21.39 15.82 29.71
N TRP A 737 20.40 14.96 29.46
CA TRP A 737 18.99 15.33 29.38
C TRP A 737 18.09 14.21 29.90
N VAL A 738 16.81 14.51 30.16
CA VAL A 738 15.83 13.56 30.72
C VAL A 738 14.52 13.67 29.97
N GLU A 739 13.97 12.54 29.54
CA GLU A 739 12.60 12.40 29.04
C GLU A 739 11.63 12.53 30.22
N SER A 740 11.30 13.77 30.55
CA SER A 740 10.55 14.09 31.77
C SER A 740 9.18 13.42 31.79
N ASP A 741 8.57 13.16 30.63
CA ASP A 741 7.26 12.54 30.49
C ASP A 741 7.23 11.07 30.94
N GLU A 742 8.36 10.37 30.84
CA GLU A 742 8.49 8.97 31.28
C GLU A 742 8.90 8.85 32.76
N CYS A 743 9.19 9.97 33.44
CA CYS A 743 9.71 9.96 34.79
C CYS A 743 8.68 9.47 35.83
N THR A 744 9.02 8.38 36.54
CA THR A 744 8.18 7.78 37.59
C THR A 744 8.38 8.37 38.99
N SER A 745 9.13 9.46 39.13
CA SER A 745 9.36 10.17 40.40
C SER A 745 10.00 9.30 41.52
N CYS A 746 10.88 8.36 41.19
CA CYS A 746 11.50 7.44 42.16
C CYS A 746 12.56 8.06 43.09
N ASN A 747 13.00 9.30 42.83
CA ASN A 747 14.07 10.06 43.52
C ASN A 747 15.51 9.56 43.31
N ASP A 748 15.75 8.44 42.62
CA ASP A 748 17.08 7.84 42.51
C ASP A 748 18.11 8.73 41.83
N CYS A 749 17.70 9.45 40.77
CA CYS A 749 18.58 10.35 40.03
C CYS A 749 18.97 11.58 40.85
N ILE A 750 18.03 12.15 41.61
CA ILE A 750 18.26 13.30 42.48
C ILE A 750 19.12 12.89 43.68
N ASN A 751 18.94 11.68 44.23
CA ASN A 751 19.78 11.18 45.31
C ASN A 751 21.22 10.87 44.83
N THR A 752 21.38 10.43 43.57
CA THR A 752 22.67 10.03 43.01
C THR A 752 23.47 11.23 42.47
N ALA A 753 22.81 12.18 41.81
CA ALA A 753 23.41 13.39 41.24
C ALA A 753 22.54 14.65 41.52
N PRO A 754 22.46 15.09 42.79
CA PRO A 754 21.57 16.18 43.23
C PRO A 754 21.91 17.53 42.61
N ASN A 755 23.15 17.73 42.18
CA ASN A 755 23.57 18.97 41.55
C ASN A 755 23.27 18.98 40.04
N VAL A 756 22.80 17.86 39.47
CA VAL A 756 22.43 17.75 38.05
C VAL A 756 20.92 17.68 37.89
N PHE A 757 20.25 16.80 38.64
CA PHE A 757 18.82 16.55 38.51
C PHE A 757 18.00 17.23 39.61
N LYS A 758 16.86 17.81 39.23
CA LYS A 758 15.82 18.32 40.15
C LYS A 758 14.44 18.00 39.62
N TYR A 759 13.44 18.05 40.50
CA TYR A 759 12.06 18.01 40.07
C TYR A 759 11.61 19.35 39.49
N ASN A 760 10.84 19.27 38.40
CA ASN A 760 10.06 20.39 37.89
C ASN A 760 8.76 20.56 38.72
N SER A 761 7.90 21.49 38.32
CA SER A 761 6.60 21.75 38.98
C SER A 761 5.65 20.55 38.96
N ASN A 762 5.81 19.61 38.02
CA ASN A 762 4.99 18.42 37.85
C ASN A 762 5.57 17.19 38.58
N LYS A 763 6.61 17.38 39.41
CA LYS A 763 7.37 16.30 40.07
C LYS A 763 8.07 15.34 39.11
N GLN A 764 8.35 15.73 37.87
CA GLN A 764 9.18 14.97 36.94
C GLN A 764 10.63 15.45 36.98
N ALA A 765 11.59 14.52 36.90
CA ALA A 765 13.01 14.85 36.95
C ALA A 765 13.43 15.57 35.66
N HIS A 766 14.20 16.65 35.79
CA HIS A 766 14.83 17.36 34.68
C HIS A 766 16.27 17.74 35.03
N VAL A 767 17.09 17.99 34.00
CA VAL A 767 18.46 18.50 34.19
C VAL A 767 18.41 20.00 34.43
N HIS A 768 18.78 20.43 35.64
CA HIS A 768 18.83 21.85 36.00
C HIS A 768 20.25 22.44 35.89
N ASN A 769 21.29 21.61 36.04
CA ASN A 769 22.67 22.01 35.85
C ASN A 769 23.47 20.83 35.26
N PRO A 770 23.67 20.80 33.92
CA PRO A 770 24.37 19.72 33.23
C PRO A 770 25.81 19.45 33.70
N LYS A 771 26.43 20.41 34.40
CA LYS A 771 27.83 20.35 34.87
C LYS A 771 27.94 20.21 36.39
N GLY A 772 26.84 19.93 37.09
CA GLY A 772 26.78 20.00 38.55
C GLY A 772 27.47 18.85 39.30
N ASP A 773 27.64 17.69 38.66
CA ASP A 773 28.32 16.53 39.23
C ASP A 773 29.25 15.88 38.18
N LYS A 774 30.13 14.99 38.63
CA LYS A 774 31.03 14.19 37.79
C LYS A 774 30.27 13.27 36.84
N TYR A 775 30.85 12.95 35.68
CA TYR A 775 30.20 12.11 34.67
C TYR A 775 29.85 10.72 35.22
N ALA A 776 30.71 10.17 36.08
CA ALA A 776 30.44 8.89 36.77
C ALA A 776 29.11 8.86 37.54
N LYS A 777 28.71 9.99 38.17
CA LYS A 777 27.44 10.07 38.90
C LYS A 777 26.24 10.20 37.98
N ILE A 778 26.40 10.86 36.83
CA ILE A 778 25.34 11.01 35.82
C ILE A 778 25.05 9.65 35.18
N VAL A 779 26.09 8.89 34.81
CA VAL A 779 25.96 7.52 34.30
C VAL A 779 25.31 6.60 35.36
N ALA A 780 25.74 6.71 36.63
CA ALA A 780 25.13 5.94 37.71
C ALA A 780 23.67 6.31 37.97
N ALA A 781 23.26 7.57 37.72
CA ALA A 781 21.88 8.00 37.82
C ALA A 781 21.02 7.40 36.69
N ALA A 782 21.56 7.32 35.46
CA ALA A 782 20.87 6.65 34.34
C ALA A 782 20.68 5.15 34.59
N GLU A 783 21.72 4.45 35.06
CA GLU A 783 21.62 3.02 35.38
C GLU A 783 20.62 2.70 36.50
N LYS A 784 20.40 3.64 37.42
CA LYS A 784 19.45 3.49 38.52
C LYS A 784 18.05 3.97 38.17
N CYS A 785 17.84 4.57 37.00
CA CYS A 785 16.54 5.04 36.59
C CYS A 785 15.65 3.84 36.21
N PRO A 786 14.58 3.54 36.97
CA PRO A 786 13.69 2.42 36.65
C PRO A 786 12.91 2.66 35.35
N ALA A 787 12.72 3.92 34.97
CA ALA A 787 12.09 4.32 33.71
C ALA A 787 13.07 4.42 32.54
N MET A 788 14.40 4.28 32.78
CA MET A 788 15.45 4.46 31.77
C MET A 788 15.45 5.80 31.02
N CYS A 789 14.67 6.79 31.48
CA CYS A 789 14.43 8.07 30.82
C CYS A 789 15.57 9.12 30.97
N ILE A 790 16.79 8.70 31.34
CA ILE A 790 17.92 9.61 31.62
C ILE A 790 19.05 9.32 30.64
N HIS A 791 19.45 10.36 29.91
CA HIS A 791 20.50 10.28 28.91
C HIS A 791 21.74 11.03 29.40
N PRO A 792 22.86 10.36 29.72
CA PRO A 792 24.05 11.00 30.29
C PRO A 792 24.79 11.96 29.34
N GLY A 793 24.61 11.81 28.03
CA GLY A 793 25.36 12.57 27.01
C GLY A 793 26.88 12.31 27.06
N LEU A 794 27.67 13.28 26.62
CA LEU A 794 29.13 13.24 26.67
C LEU A 794 29.71 13.81 27.98
N PRO A 795 30.87 13.31 28.45
CA PRO A 795 31.53 13.83 29.64
C PRO A 795 31.99 15.27 29.46
N HIS A 796 31.73 16.10 30.47
CA HIS A 796 32.18 17.49 30.44
C HIS A 796 33.68 17.66 30.75
N ASP A 797 34.25 16.77 31.58
CA ASP A 797 35.68 16.73 31.89
C ASP A 797 36.36 15.57 31.13
N PRO A 798 37.17 15.85 30.09
CA PRO A 798 37.84 14.83 29.29
C PRO A 798 38.96 14.09 30.05
N ASN A 799 39.34 14.54 31.25
CA ASN A 799 40.40 13.92 32.06
C ASN A 799 39.88 13.14 33.28
N GLU A 800 38.58 12.82 33.34
CA GLU A 800 38.02 12.06 34.47
C GLU A 800 38.57 10.61 34.50
N PRO A 801 39.05 10.11 35.66
CA PRO A 801 39.61 8.76 35.75
C PRO A 801 38.58 7.69 35.38
N GLY A 802 38.93 6.81 34.45
CA GLY A 802 38.08 5.69 34.02
C GLY A 802 37.05 6.03 32.94
N LEU A 803 37.22 7.14 32.21
CA LEU A 803 36.29 7.65 31.20
C LEU A 803 35.87 6.63 30.14
N GLU A 804 36.79 5.84 29.59
CA GLU A 804 36.48 4.81 28.58
C GLU A 804 35.46 3.78 29.08
N LYS A 805 35.56 3.38 30.35
CA LYS A 805 34.61 2.44 30.97
C LYS A 805 33.26 3.08 31.23
N LEU A 806 33.22 4.39 31.50
CA LEU A 806 31.98 5.14 31.73
C LEU A 806 31.24 5.37 30.42
N LEU A 807 31.94 5.71 29.33
CA LEU A 807 31.36 5.85 27.99
C LEU A 807 30.71 4.56 27.52
N LYS A 808 31.38 3.41 27.67
CA LYS A 808 30.82 2.10 27.31
C LYS A 808 29.55 1.74 28.12
N ARG A 809 29.45 2.21 29.36
CA ARG A 809 28.25 2.01 30.20
C ARG A 809 27.12 2.98 29.83
N ALA A 810 27.46 4.18 29.39
CA ALA A 810 26.50 5.20 28.97
C ALA A 810 25.88 4.89 27.59
N GLU A 811 26.55 4.11 26.74
CA GLU A 811 26.13 3.78 25.36
C GLU A 811 24.70 3.22 25.26
N LYS A 812 24.25 2.46 26.26
CA LYS A 812 22.86 1.94 26.31
C LYS A 812 21.80 3.03 26.55
N TYR A 813 22.21 4.19 27.05
CA TYR A 813 21.35 5.29 27.46
C TYR A 813 21.61 6.57 26.65
N GLN A 814 22.29 6.48 25.49
CA GLN A 814 22.64 7.63 24.66
C GLN A 814 21.64 7.91 23.56
#